data_AF-A0A946XX63-F1
#
_entry.id   AF-A0A946XX63-F1
#
_cell.length_a   1.000
_cell.length_b   1.000
_cell.length_c   1.000
_cell.angle_alpha   90.00
_cell.angle_beta   90.00
_cell.angle_gamma   90.00
#
_symmetry.space_group_name_H-M   'P 1'
#
loop_
_entity.id
_entity.type
_entity.pdbx_description
1 polymer ?
#
loop_
_entity_poly.entity_id
_entity_poly.type
_entity_poly.pdbx_seq_one_letter_code
_entity_poly.pdbx_strand_id
1 'polypeptide(L)'
;MGVLQSKGSNFVSRVPFCHLHFHTCYSLLDSAVKVKDAMKTAKDLGMEYLAMTDHGVLYGAVDFYKAAYAAGIKPIIGCEVYVARHGMDERSSQRNNMHLVLLAETQEGYQNLVKLVSIAHLEGVYYKPRIDKALLRKYSKGLIGLSACLRGEVNEACKDGDLAKATELAKEYADILGENNFFLELQDHGIAEEKTARENMLKVAEATGLPLVATNDVHYVRQEHAEAHDALICLQRGDLVADPNRHRYEGDQFYMKSGEEMAALFPDQPEAIANTIEIARRCNVEFFFPEKAEDLHFPDFPLPDGFRRDKDYLVHLGKQGLGKLYGIEDLDHPKDEREQSIKQRFDYEVGVIEKTNYINYFLVVADFIQHARRQGIPVGPGRGSGAGSLLAYSLEITTVDPLEYSLIFERFLNPDRVSPPDFDIDFCPTKRQEVSQYVREKYGEECVAQIITFGTLGAKTLMRDLGRVLEIELSYCDKLAKLIPDTPGTTLQKALAESPDFKRETEENEKARRIMKFARLLEGLPRHAGMHAAGVVIGEKPLIEIIPLTREPKEKLIVVQFEKGPTEEIGLLKMDFLGLKNLTIIYEACALIKRNHGIELDPEKLPFDDAKTYELLARGDTVGVFQLESAGMRDTLRQVGPDCIQDIIA
;
A
#
# COMPACT_ATOMS: atom_id res chain seq x y z
N MET A 1 36.41 38.53 36.93
CA MET A 1 36.33 38.19 35.50
C MET A 1 36.47 36.69 35.38
N GLY A 2 35.35 35.99 35.20
CA GLY A 2 35.28 34.53 35.22
C GLY A 2 35.76 33.93 33.91
N VAL A 3 36.61 32.92 34.03
CA VAL A 3 37.12 32.08 32.94
C VAL A 3 35.98 31.16 32.49
N LEU A 4 35.49 31.37 31.27
CA LEU A 4 34.56 30.46 30.59
C LEU A 4 35.33 29.19 30.19
N GLN A 5 35.10 28.11 30.91
CA GLN A 5 35.43 26.75 30.46
C GLN A 5 34.53 26.42 29.26
N SER A 6 35.15 26.29 28.09
CA SER A 6 34.53 25.66 26.93
C SER A 6 34.21 24.21 27.28
N LYS A 7 32.93 23.85 27.28
CA LYS A 7 32.49 22.45 27.34
C LYS A 7 33.06 21.71 26.13
N GLY A 8 34.01 20.81 26.38
CA GLY A 8 34.48 19.86 25.38
C GLY A 8 33.29 19.03 24.91
N SER A 9 33.04 19.04 23.61
CA SER A 9 32.22 18.03 22.95
C SER A 9 32.95 16.69 23.11
N ASN A 10 32.40 15.78 23.91
CA ASN A 10 32.81 14.38 23.90
C ASN A 10 32.47 13.79 22.53
N PHE A 11 33.41 13.85 21.59
CA PHE A 11 33.41 12.98 20.42
C PHE A 11 33.75 11.57 20.91
N VAL A 12 32.74 10.84 21.36
CA VAL A 12 32.85 9.38 21.47
C VAL A 12 33.02 8.88 20.04
N SER A 13 34.15 8.25 19.73
CA SER A 13 34.36 7.64 18.41
C SER A 13 33.31 6.55 18.23
N ARG A 14 32.30 6.81 17.39
CA ARG A 14 31.25 5.83 17.10
C ARG A 14 31.80 4.80 16.11
N VAL A 15 31.60 3.51 16.39
CA VAL A 15 31.95 2.44 15.44
C VAL A 15 31.00 2.53 14.24
N PRO A 16 31.49 2.79 13.01
CA PRO A 16 30.63 2.85 11.83
C PRO A 16 30.01 1.50 11.54
N PHE A 17 28.67 1.44 11.55
CA PHE A 17 27.89 0.23 11.31
C PHE A 17 26.49 0.61 10.82
N CYS A 18 25.88 -0.24 10.00
CA CYS A 18 24.46 -0.15 9.67
C CYS A 18 23.81 -1.53 9.61
N HIS A 19 22.55 -1.61 10.02
CA HIS A 19 21.78 -2.85 9.90
C HIS A 19 21.37 -3.08 8.44
N LEU A 20 21.83 -4.21 7.88
CA LEU A 20 21.51 -4.68 6.52
C LEU A 20 20.42 -5.75 6.48
N HIS A 21 20.14 -6.41 7.61
CA HIS A 21 19.07 -7.38 7.80
C HIS A 21 18.13 -6.84 8.89
N PHE A 22 17.02 -6.24 8.46
CA PHE A 22 16.18 -5.41 9.30
C PHE A 22 14.72 -5.48 8.85
N HIS A 23 13.87 -5.99 9.74
CA HIS A 23 12.45 -6.17 9.50
C HIS A 23 11.67 -5.00 10.08
N THR A 24 10.86 -4.36 9.24
CA THR A 24 9.91 -3.35 9.68
C THR A 24 8.58 -4.01 10.03
N CYS A 25 7.63 -3.23 10.52
CA CYS A 25 6.28 -3.70 10.81
C CYS A 25 5.57 -4.32 9.59
N TYR A 26 6.08 -4.10 8.37
CA TYR A 26 5.55 -4.71 7.15
C TYR A 26 5.92 -6.19 6.98
N SER A 27 6.86 -6.71 7.76
CA SER A 27 6.93 -8.14 8.09
C SER A 27 5.78 -8.49 9.05
N LEU A 28 4.58 -8.65 8.45
CA LEU A 28 3.29 -8.64 9.16
C LEU A 28 3.26 -9.63 10.34
N LEU A 29 3.00 -9.08 11.53
CA LEU A 29 2.95 -9.79 12.81
C LEU A 29 4.22 -10.58 13.17
N ASP A 30 5.35 -10.29 12.52
CA ASP A 30 6.66 -10.85 12.86
C ASP A 30 7.58 -9.78 13.45
N SER A 31 7.56 -8.55 12.94
CA SER A 31 8.33 -7.43 13.51
C SER A 31 7.44 -6.36 14.14
N ALA A 32 7.91 -5.82 15.26
CA ALA A 32 7.29 -4.72 16.00
C ALA A 32 7.90 -3.35 15.67
N VAL A 33 8.75 -3.27 14.64
CA VAL A 33 9.50 -2.05 14.29
C VAL A 33 8.66 -1.09 13.44
N LYS A 34 8.16 -0.02 14.03
CA LYS A 34 7.54 1.07 13.27
C LYS A 34 8.61 1.86 12.55
N VAL A 35 8.40 2.18 11.27
CA VAL A 35 9.35 2.92 10.43
C VAL A 35 9.83 4.22 11.09
N LYS A 36 8.91 5.02 11.64
CA LYS A 36 9.27 6.28 12.32
C LYS A 36 10.17 6.08 13.55
N ASP A 37 9.91 5.02 14.32
CA ASP A 37 10.71 4.70 15.52
C ASP A 37 12.09 4.18 15.12
N ALA A 38 12.18 3.39 14.04
CA ALA A 38 13.44 2.95 13.46
C ALA A 38 14.34 4.12 13.06
N MET A 39 13.79 5.10 12.31
CA MET A 39 14.56 6.27 11.86
C MET A 39 15.06 7.13 13.02
N LYS A 40 14.22 7.29 14.05
CA LYS A 40 14.62 8.01 15.27
C LYS A 40 15.77 7.29 15.97
N THR A 41 15.66 5.98 16.19
CA THR A 41 16.70 5.20 16.87
C THR A 41 17.98 5.12 16.05
N ALA A 42 17.91 4.94 14.72
CA ALA A 42 19.08 4.99 13.83
C ALA A 42 19.85 6.30 14.01
N LYS A 43 19.14 7.44 14.04
CA LYS A 43 19.75 8.75 14.26
C LYS A 43 20.38 8.88 15.66
N ASP A 44 19.68 8.42 16.70
CA ASP A 44 20.20 8.44 18.07
C ASP A 44 21.52 7.63 18.18
N LEU A 45 21.56 6.47 17.50
CA LEU A 45 22.74 5.59 17.40
C LEU A 45 23.83 6.12 16.43
N GLY A 46 23.51 7.10 15.59
CA GLY A 46 24.47 7.70 14.64
C GLY A 46 24.68 6.93 13.35
N MET A 47 23.70 6.12 12.94
CA MET A 47 23.76 5.39 11.68
C MET A 47 23.49 6.34 10.51
N GLU A 48 24.32 6.27 9.48
CA GLU A 48 24.14 7.00 8.22
C GLU A 48 23.25 6.24 7.22
N TYR A 49 23.13 4.92 7.38
CA TYR A 49 22.44 4.01 6.48
C TYR A 49 21.52 3.07 7.27
N LEU A 50 20.44 2.63 6.65
CA LEU A 50 19.58 1.57 7.19
C LEU A 50 18.90 0.81 6.05
N ALA A 51 18.92 -0.53 6.13
CA ALA A 51 18.19 -1.36 5.18
C ALA A 51 16.77 -1.67 5.63
N MET A 52 15.90 -1.95 4.67
CA MET A 52 14.62 -2.62 4.86
C MET A 52 14.66 -3.95 4.13
N THR A 53 14.48 -5.06 4.83
CA THR A 53 14.54 -6.41 4.26
C THR A 53 13.36 -7.28 4.72
N ASP A 54 12.15 -6.74 4.61
CA ASP A 54 10.95 -7.44 5.06
C ASP A 54 10.74 -8.81 4.38
N HIS A 55 10.06 -9.71 5.09
CA HIS A 55 9.87 -11.11 4.67
C HIS A 55 9.05 -11.25 3.39
N GLY A 56 9.74 -11.45 2.27
CA GLY A 56 9.15 -11.76 0.96
C GLY A 56 8.22 -10.67 0.42
N VAL A 57 8.31 -9.44 0.90
CA VAL A 57 7.42 -8.32 0.54
C VAL A 57 8.19 -7.01 0.47
N LEU A 58 7.64 -6.06 -0.28
CA LEU A 58 8.16 -4.70 -0.39
C LEU A 58 7.15 -3.64 0.10
N TYR A 59 6.13 -4.04 0.87
CA TYR A 59 4.98 -3.21 1.26
C TYR A 59 5.35 -1.78 1.72
N GLY A 60 6.40 -1.66 2.54
CA GLY A 60 6.82 -0.40 3.14
C GLY A 60 7.90 0.38 2.39
N ALA A 61 8.32 -0.05 1.19
CA ALA A 61 9.53 0.49 0.56
C ALA A 61 9.51 2.01 0.38
N VAL A 62 8.38 2.55 -0.10
CA VAL A 62 8.20 4.00 -0.31
C VAL A 62 8.17 4.76 1.02
N ASP A 63 7.38 4.29 1.98
CA ASP A 63 7.28 4.92 3.31
C ASP A 63 8.64 4.93 4.03
N PHE A 64 9.37 3.81 3.95
CA PHE A 64 10.70 3.65 4.52
C PHE A 64 11.69 4.60 3.84
N TYR A 65 11.71 4.65 2.51
CA TYR A 65 12.56 5.54 1.72
C TYR A 65 12.35 7.00 2.14
N LYS A 66 11.09 7.47 2.13
CA LYS A 66 10.76 8.85 2.49
C LYS A 66 11.09 9.17 3.95
N ALA A 67 10.80 8.26 4.88
CA ALA A 67 11.11 8.45 6.29
C ALA A 67 12.63 8.51 6.55
N ALA A 68 13.42 7.67 5.86
CA ALA A 68 14.88 7.68 5.95
C ALA A 68 15.46 9.00 5.44
N TYR A 69 15.06 9.44 4.24
CA TYR A 69 15.48 10.72 3.67
C TYR A 69 15.13 11.90 4.58
N ALA A 70 13.91 11.93 5.12
CA ALA A 70 13.49 12.99 6.06
C ALA A 70 14.30 13.00 7.37
N ALA A 71 14.86 11.85 7.77
CA ALA A 71 15.71 11.73 8.95
C ALA A 71 17.20 12.02 8.66
N GLY A 72 17.59 12.15 7.38
CA GLY A 72 18.98 12.29 6.95
C GLY A 72 19.75 10.95 6.93
N ILE A 73 19.04 9.84 6.78
CA ILE A 73 19.58 8.48 6.69
C ILE A 73 19.42 8.01 5.24
N LYS A 74 20.46 7.41 4.65
CA LYS A 74 20.36 6.81 3.32
C LYS A 74 19.62 5.47 3.41
N PRO A 75 18.46 5.30 2.76
CA PRO A 75 17.75 4.03 2.75
C PRO A 75 18.47 3.01 1.85
N ILE A 76 18.45 1.74 2.26
CA ILE A 76 18.82 0.60 1.42
C ILE A 76 17.57 -0.26 1.24
N ILE A 77 17.14 -0.43 0.01
CA ILE A 77 15.95 -1.23 -0.31
C ILE A 77 16.36 -2.67 -0.56
N GLY A 78 15.78 -3.59 0.19
CA GLY A 78 16.01 -5.01 0.06
C GLY A 78 14.78 -5.83 0.42
N CYS A 79 14.95 -7.15 0.44
CA CYS A 79 13.93 -8.11 0.84
C CYS A 79 14.61 -9.38 1.32
N GLU A 80 14.15 -9.94 2.43
CA GLU A 80 14.48 -11.32 2.78
C GLU A 80 13.53 -12.26 2.03
N VAL A 81 14.00 -12.82 0.93
CA VAL A 81 13.20 -13.69 0.06
C VAL A 81 13.22 -15.13 0.53
N TYR A 82 12.15 -15.88 0.23
CA TYR A 82 12.14 -17.32 0.43
C TYR A 82 12.63 -18.04 -0.84
N VAL A 83 13.69 -18.82 -0.72
CA VAL A 83 14.23 -19.66 -1.81
C VAL A 83 13.76 -21.10 -1.62
N ALA A 84 13.13 -21.67 -2.64
CA ALA A 84 12.70 -23.07 -2.65
C ALA A 84 13.89 -23.99 -2.94
N ARG A 85 14.23 -24.86 -1.98
CA ARG A 85 15.38 -25.77 -2.06
C ARG A 85 15.40 -26.68 -3.30
N HIS A 86 14.25 -27.21 -3.72
CA HIS A 86 14.15 -28.11 -4.88
C HIS A 86 13.25 -27.54 -5.98
N GLY A 87 13.25 -26.22 -6.15
CA GLY A 87 12.49 -25.53 -7.20
C GLY A 87 11.09 -25.08 -6.77
N MET A 88 10.54 -24.10 -7.49
CA MET A 88 9.27 -23.46 -7.12
C MET A 88 8.06 -24.40 -7.17
N ASP A 89 8.10 -25.50 -7.93
CA ASP A 89 7.01 -26.49 -8.05
C ASP A 89 6.94 -27.46 -6.86
N GLU A 90 7.99 -27.56 -6.05
CA GLU A 90 8.02 -28.48 -4.91
C GLU A 90 7.00 -28.07 -3.82
N ARG A 91 6.16 -29.02 -3.40
CA ARG A 91 5.12 -28.84 -2.35
C ARG A 91 5.29 -29.77 -1.14
N SER A 92 6.50 -30.28 -0.90
CA SER A 92 6.75 -31.33 0.09
C SER A 92 6.77 -30.84 1.55
N SER A 93 7.39 -29.69 1.83
CA SER A 93 7.61 -29.21 3.20
C SER A 93 7.83 -27.70 3.29
N GLN A 94 7.28 -27.08 4.34
CA GLN A 94 7.61 -25.70 4.71
C GLN A 94 9.09 -25.52 5.06
N ARG A 95 9.73 -26.57 5.59
CA ARG A 95 11.15 -26.48 5.98
C ARG A 95 12.06 -26.20 4.79
N ASN A 96 11.60 -26.44 3.55
CA ASN A 96 12.34 -26.19 2.33
C ASN A 96 12.26 -24.73 1.85
N ASN A 97 11.59 -23.85 2.61
CA ASN A 97 11.61 -22.42 2.39
C ASN A 97 12.83 -21.86 3.12
N MET A 98 13.87 -21.58 2.34
CA MET A 98 15.15 -21.08 2.81
C MET A 98 15.16 -19.56 2.74
N HIS A 99 15.92 -18.91 3.60
CA HIS A 99 16.01 -17.46 3.59
C HIS A 99 17.23 -17.00 2.78
N LEU A 100 17.09 -15.85 2.11
CA LEU A 100 18.17 -15.16 1.41
C LEU A 100 17.88 -13.67 1.49
N VAL A 101 18.82 -12.87 2.00
CA VAL A 101 18.67 -11.41 1.97
C VAL A 101 19.17 -10.90 0.64
N LEU A 102 18.35 -10.12 -0.06
CA LEU A 102 18.72 -9.44 -1.29
C LEU A 102 18.61 -7.93 -1.09
N LEU A 103 19.67 -7.20 -1.46
CA LEU A 103 19.75 -5.75 -1.42
C LEU A 103 19.88 -5.24 -2.85
N ALA A 104 19.12 -4.20 -3.20
CA ALA A 104 19.24 -3.54 -4.49
C ALA A 104 20.45 -2.62 -4.49
N GLU A 105 21.50 -3.01 -5.21
CA GLU A 105 22.71 -2.22 -5.39
C GLU A 105 22.46 -1.04 -6.34
N THR A 106 21.68 -1.27 -7.39
CA THR A 106 21.43 -0.32 -8.48
C THR A 106 19.94 -0.22 -8.80
N GLN A 107 19.55 0.75 -9.62
CA GLN A 107 18.17 0.86 -10.10
C GLN A 107 17.69 -0.41 -10.86
N GLU A 108 18.57 -1.02 -11.66
CA GLU A 108 18.28 -2.31 -12.32
C GLU A 108 18.12 -3.44 -11.29
N GLY A 109 18.92 -3.42 -10.22
CA GLY A 109 18.76 -4.29 -9.06
C GLY A 109 17.39 -4.15 -8.41
N TYR A 110 16.93 -2.92 -8.19
CA TYR A 110 15.60 -2.67 -7.63
C TYR A 110 14.49 -3.22 -8.53
N GLN A 111 14.57 -3.00 -9.84
CA GLN A 111 13.61 -3.56 -10.81
C GLN A 111 13.62 -5.10 -10.80
N ASN A 112 14.80 -5.70 -10.70
CA ASN A 112 14.95 -7.15 -10.58
C ASN A 112 14.38 -7.69 -9.26
N LEU A 113 14.58 -6.97 -8.15
CA LEU A 113 13.98 -7.29 -6.85
C LEU A 113 12.45 -7.25 -6.91
N VAL A 114 11.88 -6.21 -7.53
CA VAL A 114 10.44 -6.07 -7.79
C VAL A 114 9.91 -7.27 -8.58
N LYS A 115 10.61 -7.69 -9.64
CA LYS A 115 10.23 -8.87 -10.44
C LYS A 115 10.31 -10.17 -9.63
N LEU A 116 11.38 -10.39 -8.89
CA LEU A 116 11.57 -11.58 -8.04
C LEU A 116 10.45 -11.71 -7.02
N VAL A 117 10.19 -10.64 -6.26
CA VAL A 117 9.13 -10.60 -5.24
C VAL A 117 7.75 -10.80 -5.88
N SER A 118 7.48 -10.13 -7.00
CA SER A 118 6.19 -10.26 -7.68
C SER A 118 5.95 -11.68 -8.18
N ILE A 119 6.92 -12.29 -8.88
CA ILE A 119 6.80 -13.67 -9.39
C ILE A 119 6.63 -14.66 -8.22
N ALA A 120 7.34 -14.44 -7.11
CA ALA A 120 7.20 -15.26 -5.91
C ALA A 120 5.75 -15.28 -5.35
N HIS A 121 5.05 -14.15 -5.42
CA HIS A 121 3.64 -14.04 -5.01
C HIS A 121 2.64 -14.48 -6.08
N LEU A 122 2.93 -14.24 -7.35
CA LEU A 122 2.00 -14.56 -8.44
C LEU A 122 2.00 -16.04 -8.80
N GLU A 123 3.15 -16.71 -8.68
CA GLU A 123 3.41 -18.08 -9.17
C GLU A 123 4.00 -19.00 -8.08
N GLY A 124 4.87 -18.47 -7.20
CA GLY A 124 5.68 -19.25 -6.27
C GLY A 124 5.04 -19.59 -4.92
N VAL A 125 3.77 -19.23 -4.69
CA VAL A 125 3.12 -19.39 -3.38
C VAL A 125 2.82 -20.86 -3.07
N TYR A 126 3.26 -21.28 -1.88
CA TYR A 126 2.78 -22.51 -1.24
C TYR A 126 2.29 -22.20 0.18
N TYR A 127 3.23 -21.87 1.07
CA TYR A 127 2.96 -21.32 2.40
C TYR A 127 3.51 -19.90 2.55
N LYS A 128 4.59 -19.63 1.84
CA LYS A 128 5.25 -18.34 1.68
C LYS A 128 5.43 -18.09 0.18
N PRO A 129 5.57 -16.83 -0.26
CA PRO A 129 5.93 -16.51 -1.64
C PRO A 129 7.40 -16.87 -1.88
N ARG A 130 7.69 -17.79 -2.79
CA ARG A 130 9.05 -18.33 -2.97
C ARG A 130 9.58 -18.09 -4.38
N ILE A 131 10.88 -17.85 -4.48
CA ILE A 131 11.64 -17.93 -5.72
C ILE A 131 12.40 -19.27 -5.79
N ASP A 132 13.05 -19.55 -6.91
CA ASP A 132 14.11 -20.56 -6.99
C ASP A 132 15.40 -19.95 -7.55
N LYS A 133 16.48 -20.74 -7.54
CA LYS A 133 17.79 -20.31 -8.04
C LYS A 133 17.80 -20.05 -9.55
N ALA A 134 16.91 -20.66 -10.32
CA ALA A 134 16.82 -20.40 -11.76
C ALA A 134 16.24 -19.00 -12.03
N LEU A 135 15.19 -18.64 -11.29
CA LEU A 135 14.61 -17.31 -11.31
C LEU A 135 15.59 -16.27 -10.77
N LEU A 136 16.28 -16.57 -9.66
CA LEU A 136 17.31 -15.69 -9.13
C LEU A 136 18.41 -15.42 -10.17
N ARG A 137 18.90 -16.45 -10.87
CA ARG A 137 19.89 -16.31 -11.96
C ARG A 137 19.38 -15.45 -13.12
N LYS A 138 18.08 -15.47 -13.40
CA LYS A 138 17.48 -14.62 -14.45
C LYS A 138 17.46 -13.14 -14.06
N TYR A 139 17.26 -12.84 -12.79
CA TYR A 139 17.09 -11.48 -12.27
C TYR A 139 18.10 -11.14 -11.17
N SER A 140 19.36 -11.58 -11.30
CA SER A 140 20.40 -11.35 -10.27
C SER A 140 21.18 -10.05 -10.45
N LYS A 141 21.17 -9.48 -11.66
CA LYS A 141 22.00 -8.31 -11.99
C LYS A 141 21.62 -7.10 -11.12
N GLY A 142 22.64 -6.46 -10.54
CA GLY A 142 22.47 -5.28 -9.68
C GLY A 142 21.97 -5.62 -8.26
N LEU A 143 21.97 -6.89 -7.85
CA LEU A 143 21.64 -7.32 -6.50
C LEU A 143 22.89 -7.73 -5.73
N ILE A 144 22.90 -7.41 -4.43
CA ILE A 144 23.84 -7.98 -3.45
C ILE A 144 23.06 -8.97 -2.59
N GLY A 145 23.58 -10.18 -2.40
CA GLY A 145 22.99 -11.20 -1.54
C GLY A 145 23.78 -11.44 -0.26
N LEU A 146 23.07 -11.69 0.84
CA LEU A 146 23.64 -12.14 2.11
C LEU A 146 23.08 -13.53 2.45
N SER A 147 23.89 -14.39 3.07
CA SER A 147 23.52 -15.79 3.34
C SER A 147 22.39 -16.01 4.35
N ALA A 148 21.79 -14.94 4.89
CA ALA A 148 20.65 -14.90 5.80
C ALA A 148 20.92 -15.54 7.18
N CYS A 149 19.86 -15.69 7.99
CA CYS A 149 19.90 -16.28 9.32
C CYS A 149 20.08 -17.82 9.28
N LEU A 150 19.85 -18.52 10.40
CA LEU A 150 19.91 -19.99 10.50
C LEU A 150 19.00 -20.75 9.51
N ARG A 151 18.05 -20.05 8.87
CA ARG A 151 17.16 -20.59 7.84
C ARG A 151 17.68 -20.37 6.42
N GLY A 152 18.83 -19.73 6.24
CA GLY A 152 19.53 -19.65 4.95
C GLY A 152 20.23 -20.94 4.60
N GLU A 153 20.33 -21.27 3.31
CA GLU A 153 20.86 -22.58 2.87
C GLU A 153 22.31 -22.82 3.32
N VAL A 154 23.15 -21.77 3.23
CA VAL A 154 24.56 -21.85 3.64
C VAL A 154 24.66 -21.98 5.16
N ASN A 155 23.93 -21.13 5.90
CA ASN A 155 23.94 -21.16 7.36
C ASN A 155 23.34 -22.46 7.95
N GLU A 156 22.31 -23.02 7.32
CA GLU A 156 21.76 -24.33 7.72
C GLU A 156 22.79 -25.44 7.52
N ALA A 157 23.51 -25.46 6.38
CA ALA A 157 24.57 -26.43 6.14
C ALA A 157 25.75 -26.26 7.12
N CYS A 158 26.13 -25.02 7.45
CA CYS A 158 27.14 -24.72 8.47
C CYS A 158 26.72 -25.20 9.86
N LYS A 159 25.46 -24.96 10.24
CA LYS A 159 24.87 -25.44 11.50
C LYS A 159 24.89 -26.98 11.59
N ASP A 160 24.56 -27.65 10.48
CA ASP A 160 24.54 -29.12 10.42
C ASP A 160 25.95 -29.75 10.31
N GLY A 161 27.00 -28.91 10.19
CA GLY A 161 28.40 -29.35 10.10
C GLY A 161 28.85 -29.83 8.72
N ASP A 162 28.02 -29.66 7.69
CA ASP A 162 28.32 -30.05 6.32
C ASP A 162 29.08 -28.94 5.57
N LEU A 163 30.37 -28.82 5.88
CA LEU A 163 31.24 -27.80 5.29
C LEU A 163 31.37 -27.92 3.77
N ALA A 164 31.31 -29.14 3.22
CA ALA A 164 31.41 -29.36 1.78
C ALA A 164 30.20 -28.77 1.07
N LYS A 165 29.00 -29.09 1.55
CA LYS A 165 27.75 -28.52 1.02
C LYS A 165 27.66 -27.01 1.24
N ALA A 166 28.05 -26.51 2.41
CA ALA A 166 28.05 -25.07 2.67
C ALA A 166 28.97 -24.32 1.69
N THR A 167 30.15 -24.86 1.41
CA THR A 167 31.10 -24.31 0.43
C THR A 167 30.54 -24.34 -0.99
N GLU A 168 29.90 -25.43 -1.40
CA GLU A 168 29.24 -25.56 -2.70
C GLU A 168 28.13 -24.52 -2.87
N LEU A 169 27.23 -24.43 -1.89
CA LEU A 169 26.11 -23.47 -1.90
C LEU A 169 26.61 -22.03 -1.93
N ALA A 170 27.62 -21.69 -1.14
CA ALA A 170 28.19 -20.36 -1.10
C ALA A 170 28.77 -19.93 -2.46
N LYS A 171 29.50 -20.85 -3.13
CA LYS A 171 30.00 -20.63 -4.50
C LYS A 171 28.88 -20.50 -5.51
N GLU A 172 27.84 -21.33 -5.41
CA GLU A 172 26.68 -21.25 -6.32
C GLU A 172 25.98 -19.89 -6.22
N TYR A 173 25.76 -19.38 -5.01
CA TYR A 173 25.15 -18.06 -4.83
C TYR A 173 26.05 -16.92 -5.32
N ALA A 174 27.36 -17.01 -5.08
CA ALA A 174 28.32 -16.06 -5.62
C ALA A 174 28.34 -16.06 -7.16
N ASP A 175 28.29 -17.24 -7.79
CA ASP A 175 28.22 -17.37 -9.25
C ASP A 175 26.93 -16.79 -9.82
N ILE A 176 25.80 -16.94 -9.10
CA ILE A 176 24.50 -16.41 -9.51
C ILE A 176 24.45 -14.88 -9.43
N LEU A 177 24.91 -14.30 -8.31
CA LEU A 177 24.83 -12.86 -8.02
C LEU A 177 25.97 -12.06 -8.67
N GLY A 178 27.05 -12.73 -9.03
CA GLY A 178 28.23 -12.14 -9.62
C GLY A 178 29.35 -11.91 -8.61
N GLU A 179 30.54 -11.64 -9.15
CA GLU A 179 31.75 -11.38 -8.37
C GLU A 179 31.54 -10.22 -7.39
N ASN A 180 31.94 -10.40 -6.14
CA ASN A 180 31.80 -9.42 -5.05
C ASN A 180 30.35 -9.05 -4.66
N ASN A 181 29.35 -9.81 -5.12
CA ASN A 181 27.93 -9.54 -4.83
C ASN A 181 27.29 -10.54 -3.86
N PHE A 182 28.05 -11.47 -3.29
CA PHE A 182 27.55 -12.39 -2.28
C PHE A 182 28.42 -12.37 -1.03
N PHE A 183 27.78 -12.20 0.12
CA PHE A 183 28.43 -12.07 1.42
C PHE A 183 27.94 -13.17 2.37
N LEU A 184 28.88 -13.71 3.14
CA LEU A 184 28.60 -14.70 4.17
C LEU A 184 28.23 -13.98 5.47
N GLU A 185 26.97 -14.15 5.88
CA GLU A 185 26.34 -13.42 6.95
C GLU A 185 26.62 -14.06 8.31
N LEU A 186 27.14 -13.25 9.25
CA LEU A 186 27.42 -13.60 10.63
C LEU A 186 26.41 -12.91 11.56
N GLN A 187 25.83 -13.71 12.45
CA GLN A 187 24.93 -13.28 13.51
C GLN A 187 25.36 -13.93 14.83
N ASP A 188 25.09 -13.26 15.95
CA ASP A 188 25.31 -13.83 17.29
C ASP A 188 24.28 -13.27 18.28
N HIS A 189 23.23 -14.07 18.50
CA HIS A 189 22.16 -13.82 19.47
C HIS A 189 22.37 -14.63 20.77
N GLY A 190 23.51 -15.32 20.91
CA GLY A 190 23.77 -16.23 22.03
C GLY A 190 23.15 -17.63 21.87
N ILE A 191 22.68 -17.99 20.67
CA ILE A 191 22.08 -19.28 20.35
C ILE A 191 23.18 -20.30 20.03
N ALA A 192 23.06 -21.53 20.54
CA ALA A 192 24.10 -22.56 20.40
C ALA A 192 24.33 -22.99 18.93
N GLU A 193 23.23 -23.10 18.18
CA GLU A 193 23.20 -23.40 16.75
C GLU A 193 23.87 -22.28 15.93
N GLU A 194 23.67 -21.01 16.29
CA GLU A 194 24.33 -19.88 15.64
C GLU A 194 25.83 -19.89 15.87
N LYS A 195 26.27 -20.19 17.09
CA LYS A 195 27.70 -20.32 17.38
C LYS A 195 28.35 -21.39 16.50
N THR A 196 27.69 -22.54 16.36
CA THR A 196 28.16 -23.64 15.50
C THR A 196 28.21 -23.21 14.03
N ALA A 197 27.14 -22.58 13.54
CA ALA A 197 27.05 -22.08 12.18
C ALA A 197 28.16 -21.05 11.89
N ARG A 198 28.38 -20.10 12.81
CA ARG A 198 29.40 -19.05 12.72
C ARG A 198 30.81 -19.61 12.63
N GLU A 199 31.19 -20.53 13.53
CA GLU A 199 32.53 -21.15 13.50
C GLU A 199 32.80 -21.89 12.18
N ASN A 200 31.78 -22.52 11.61
CA ASN A 200 31.87 -23.19 10.33
C ASN A 200 31.84 -22.22 9.14
N MET A 201 31.09 -21.12 9.25
CA MET A 201 31.03 -20.06 8.24
C MET A 201 32.40 -19.41 8.02
N LEU A 202 33.19 -19.21 9.09
CA LEU A 202 34.55 -18.68 8.97
C LEU A 202 35.46 -19.60 8.11
N LYS A 203 35.32 -20.91 8.25
CA LYS A 203 36.05 -21.89 7.42
C LYS A 203 35.57 -21.87 5.97
N VAL A 204 34.27 -21.69 5.75
CA VAL A 204 33.70 -21.53 4.40
C VAL A 204 34.23 -20.25 3.75
N ALA A 205 34.29 -19.15 4.49
CA ALA A 205 34.88 -17.89 4.01
C ALA A 205 36.34 -18.08 3.60
N GLU A 206 37.16 -18.75 4.42
CA GLU A 206 38.55 -19.07 4.09
C GLU A 206 38.67 -19.94 2.83
N ALA A 207 37.83 -20.97 2.70
CA ALA A 207 37.87 -21.90 1.57
C ALA A 207 37.35 -21.31 0.25
N THR A 208 36.47 -20.31 0.31
CA THR A 208 35.84 -19.69 -0.86
C THR A 208 36.47 -18.35 -1.24
N GLY A 209 37.09 -17.66 -0.28
CA GLY A 209 37.52 -16.27 -0.42
C GLY A 209 36.37 -15.27 -0.38
N LEU A 210 35.15 -15.68 -0.03
CA LEU A 210 33.99 -14.80 0.02
C LEU A 210 34.01 -13.87 1.24
N PRO A 211 33.58 -12.61 1.08
CA PRO A 211 33.58 -11.64 2.18
C PRO A 211 32.53 -11.96 3.24
N LEU A 212 32.86 -11.65 4.49
CA LEU A 212 31.95 -11.75 5.64
C LEU A 212 31.17 -10.45 5.85
N VAL A 213 29.98 -10.53 6.42
CA VAL A 213 29.18 -9.35 6.83
C VAL A 213 28.45 -9.64 8.14
N ALA A 214 28.44 -8.68 9.06
CA ALA A 214 27.75 -8.81 10.33
C ALA A 214 26.34 -8.19 10.28
N THR A 215 25.34 -8.89 10.79
CA THR A 215 23.97 -8.40 10.91
C THR A 215 23.34 -8.87 12.23
N ASN A 216 22.12 -8.42 12.54
CA ASN A 216 21.44 -8.76 13.81
C ASN A 216 19.94 -9.07 13.64
N ASP A 217 19.50 -9.38 12.41
CA ASP A 217 18.15 -9.82 12.08
C ASP A 217 17.04 -9.09 12.89
N VAL A 218 16.98 -7.76 12.75
CA VAL A 218 16.29 -6.91 13.73
C VAL A 218 14.77 -7.00 13.59
N HIS A 219 14.08 -7.31 14.69
CA HIS A 219 12.61 -7.45 14.75
C HIS A 219 11.92 -6.51 15.76
N TYR A 220 12.69 -5.79 16.58
CA TYR A 220 12.19 -4.76 17.48
C TYR A 220 13.24 -3.69 17.78
N VAL A 221 12.83 -2.49 18.19
CA VAL A 221 13.75 -1.34 18.26
C VAL A 221 14.71 -1.40 19.47
N ARG A 222 14.25 -1.89 20.62
CA ARG A 222 15.02 -1.88 21.89
C ARG A 222 14.94 -3.24 22.55
N GLN A 223 15.99 -3.65 23.26
CA GLN A 223 16.03 -4.93 23.99
C GLN A 223 14.79 -5.13 24.89
N GLU A 224 14.35 -4.08 25.59
CA GLU A 224 13.15 -4.10 26.44
C GLU A 224 11.83 -4.39 25.72
N HIS A 225 11.80 -4.35 24.38
CA HIS A 225 10.62 -4.66 23.57
C HIS A 225 10.45 -6.16 23.30
N ALA A 226 11.42 -7.01 23.67
CA ALA A 226 11.41 -8.44 23.38
C ALA A 226 10.12 -9.14 23.86
N GLU A 227 9.62 -8.82 25.06
CA GLU A 227 8.37 -9.41 25.56
C GLU A 227 7.13 -8.97 24.75
N ALA A 228 7.11 -7.73 24.26
CA ALA A 228 6.01 -7.26 23.41
C ALA A 228 6.03 -7.93 22.05
N HIS A 229 7.23 -8.19 21.52
CA HIS A 229 7.44 -8.96 20.31
C HIS A 229 7.01 -10.42 20.47
N ASP A 230 7.37 -11.10 21.57
CA ASP A 230 6.88 -12.45 21.88
C ASP A 230 5.33 -12.52 21.92
N ALA A 231 4.69 -11.51 22.52
CA ALA A 231 3.23 -11.39 22.50
C ALA A 231 2.68 -11.20 21.07
N LEU A 232 3.38 -10.48 20.20
CA LEU A 232 3.02 -10.32 18.78
C LEU A 232 3.11 -11.64 18.03
N ILE A 233 4.16 -12.45 18.25
CA ILE A 233 4.30 -13.78 17.67
C ILE A 233 3.16 -14.71 18.13
N CYS A 234 2.79 -14.65 19.41
CA CYS A 234 1.63 -15.37 19.93
C CYS A 234 0.33 -14.98 19.20
N LEU A 235 0.15 -13.69 18.88
CA LEU A 235 -1.00 -13.21 18.10
C LEU A 235 -1.00 -13.76 16.66
N GLN A 236 0.17 -13.86 16.04
CA GLN A 236 0.33 -14.41 14.69
C GLN A 236 -0.02 -15.90 14.64
N ARG A 237 0.47 -16.67 15.63
CA ARG A 237 0.37 -18.13 15.66
C ARG A 237 -0.91 -18.65 16.32
N GLY A 238 -1.55 -17.81 17.12
CA GLY A 238 -2.69 -18.22 17.96
C GLY A 238 -2.26 -18.95 19.23
N ASP A 239 -1.01 -18.76 19.66
CA ASP A 239 -0.45 -19.37 20.86
C ASP A 239 -0.77 -18.54 22.12
N LEU A 240 -0.58 -19.13 23.30
CA LEU A 240 -0.68 -18.45 24.59
C LEU A 240 0.72 -18.08 25.08
N VAL A 241 0.87 -16.90 25.68
CA VAL A 241 2.16 -16.44 26.24
C VAL A 241 2.64 -17.37 27.37
N ALA A 242 1.72 -18.00 28.09
CA ALA A 242 2.04 -18.96 29.15
C ALA A 242 2.49 -20.34 28.62
N ASP A 243 2.23 -20.67 27.35
CA ASP A 243 2.63 -21.97 26.79
C ASP A 243 4.16 -22.04 26.66
N PRO A 244 4.82 -23.01 27.32
CA PRO A 244 6.27 -23.19 27.22
C PRO A 244 6.73 -23.68 25.84
N ASN A 245 5.85 -24.28 25.04
CA ASN A 245 6.14 -24.81 23.71
C ASN A 245 5.73 -23.86 22.57
N ARG A 246 5.26 -22.65 22.91
CA ARG A 246 4.89 -21.64 21.92
C ARG A 246 6.04 -21.32 20.98
N HIS A 247 5.70 -20.84 19.78
CA HIS A 247 6.72 -20.28 18.91
C HIS A 247 7.21 -18.95 19.47
N ARG A 248 8.54 -18.81 19.62
CA ARG A 248 9.20 -17.57 20.04
C ARG A 248 10.61 -17.52 19.51
N TYR A 249 11.15 -16.31 19.41
CA TYR A 249 12.57 -16.09 19.19
C TYR A 249 13.34 -16.45 20.47
N GLU A 250 14.56 -16.99 20.32
CA GLU A 250 15.38 -17.41 21.46
C GLU A 250 16.13 -16.21 22.06
N GLY A 251 15.83 -15.88 23.31
CA GLY A 251 16.44 -14.74 24.00
C GLY A 251 15.78 -13.42 23.65
N ASP A 252 16.52 -12.33 23.81
CA ASP A 252 16.06 -10.94 23.67
C ASP A 252 16.95 -10.09 22.75
N GLN A 253 17.77 -10.74 21.92
CA GLN A 253 18.89 -10.10 21.20
C GLN A 253 18.57 -9.57 19.79
N PHE A 254 17.34 -9.70 19.29
CA PHE A 254 16.90 -9.27 17.94
C PHE A 254 16.51 -7.78 17.87
N TYR A 255 17.20 -6.93 18.64
CA TYR A 255 16.95 -5.49 18.66
C TYR A 255 17.93 -4.68 17.79
N MET A 256 17.64 -3.39 17.62
CA MET A 256 18.50 -2.47 16.90
C MET A 256 19.74 -2.08 17.74
N LYS A 257 20.76 -2.95 17.74
CA LYS A 257 22.06 -2.74 18.41
C LYS A 257 22.85 -1.56 17.83
N SER A 258 23.65 -0.91 18.66
CA SER A 258 24.65 0.10 18.24
C SER A 258 25.83 -0.52 17.51
N GLY A 259 26.64 0.30 16.83
CA GLY A 259 27.86 -0.18 16.17
C GLY A 259 28.88 -0.77 17.17
N GLU A 260 28.95 -0.23 18.39
CA GLU A 260 29.82 -0.74 19.46
C GLU A 260 29.34 -2.09 19.97
N GLU A 261 28.03 -2.25 20.19
CA GLU A 261 27.44 -3.53 20.58
C GLU A 261 27.70 -4.58 19.50
N MET A 262 27.53 -4.24 18.23
CA MET A 262 27.77 -5.16 17.12
C MET A 262 29.23 -5.53 16.97
N ALA A 263 30.16 -4.58 17.07
CA ALA A 263 31.59 -4.88 17.01
C ALA A 263 32.08 -5.72 18.19
N ALA A 264 31.46 -5.59 19.36
CA ALA A 264 31.77 -6.41 20.52
C ALA A 264 31.39 -7.89 20.34
N LEU A 265 30.43 -8.22 19.46
CA LEU A 265 30.06 -9.60 19.13
C LEU A 265 31.11 -10.30 18.25
N PHE A 266 31.84 -9.54 17.44
CA PHE A 266 32.78 -10.05 16.43
C PHE A 266 34.18 -9.41 16.55
N PRO A 267 34.85 -9.52 17.72
CA PRO A 267 36.13 -8.84 17.96
C PRO A 267 37.26 -9.28 17.01
N ASP A 268 37.16 -10.52 16.51
CA ASP A 268 38.16 -11.13 15.62
C ASP A 268 37.82 -10.96 14.13
N GLN A 269 36.67 -10.35 13.79
CA GLN A 269 36.21 -10.11 12.40
C GLN A 269 35.79 -8.63 12.19
N PRO A 270 36.68 -7.65 12.41
CA PRO A 270 36.36 -6.24 12.20
C PRO A 270 35.93 -5.93 10.75
N GLU A 271 36.37 -6.73 9.78
CA GLU A 271 35.97 -6.64 8.37
C GLU A 271 34.47 -6.92 8.17
N ALA A 272 33.86 -7.81 8.95
CA ALA A 272 32.43 -8.10 8.84
C ALA A 272 31.57 -6.89 9.22
N ILE A 273 32.04 -6.10 10.19
CA ILE A 273 31.44 -4.82 10.58
C ILE A 273 31.67 -3.77 9.50
N ALA A 274 32.92 -3.63 9.02
CA ALA A 274 33.26 -2.64 7.99
C ALA A 274 32.51 -2.87 6.66
N ASN A 275 32.30 -4.13 6.28
CA ASN A 275 31.59 -4.49 5.06
C ASN A 275 30.12 -4.05 5.07
N THR A 276 29.51 -3.83 6.24
CA THR A 276 28.15 -3.27 6.31
C THR A 276 28.07 -1.90 5.65
N ILE A 277 29.05 -1.03 5.94
CA ILE A 277 29.15 0.32 5.38
C ILE A 277 29.57 0.26 3.91
N GLU A 278 30.43 -0.67 3.53
CA GLU A 278 30.84 -0.84 2.13
C GLU A 278 29.64 -1.23 1.24
N ILE A 279 28.87 -2.23 1.66
CA ILE A 279 27.62 -2.62 0.97
C ILE A 279 26.65 -1.43 0.91
N ALA A 280 26.46 -0.72 2.02
CA ALA A 280 25.56 0.43 2.08
C ALA A 280 25.95 1.57 1.12
N ARG A 281 27.25 1.80 0.92
CA ARG A 281 27.75 2.79 -0.05
C ARG A 281 27.47 2.37 -1.49
N ARG A 282 27.57 1.07 -1.79
CA ARG A 282 27.30 0.51 -3.11
C ARG A 282 25.82 0.55 -3.49
N CYS A 283 24.91 0.44 -2.51
CA CYS A 283 23.47 0.52 -2.75
C CYS A 283 22.99 1.95 -3.05
N ASN A 284 22.63 2.22 -4.31
CA ASN A 284 22.22 3.53 -4.82
C ASN A 284 20.93 3.40 -5.65
N VAL A 285 19.81 3.20 -4.96
CA VAL A 285 18.46 3.20 -5.55
C VAL A 285 17.81 4.56 -5.28
N GLU A 286 17.20 5.14 -6.31
CA GLU A 286 16.47 6.39 -6.19
C GLU A 286 15.00 6.17 -6.55
N PHE A 287 14.10 6.63 -5.67
CA PHE A 287 12.68 6.62 -5.97
C PHE A 287 12.33 7.93 -6.66
N PHE A 288 11.72 7.80 -7.84
CA PHE A 288 11.20 8.93 -8.58
C PHE A 288 9.77 9.19 -8.14
N PHE A 289 9.49 10.44 -7.77
CA PHE A 289 8.18 10.92 -7.35
C PHE A 289 7.71 11.96 -8.36
N PRO A 290 6.93 11.57 -9.37
CA PRO A 290 6.48 12.46 -10.44
C PRO A 290 5.76 13.69 -9.88
N GLU A 291 6.21 14.88 -10.25
CA GLU A 291 5.48 16.13 -9.97
C GLU A 291 4.67 16.60 -11.18
N LYS A 292 5.00 16.09 -12.37
CA LYS A 292 4.36 16.46 -13.63
C LYS A 292 3.56 15.30 -14.20
N ALA A 293 2.47 15.63 -14.88
CA ALA A 293 1.61 14.67 -15.54
C ALA A 293 2.31 13.86 -16.66
N GLU A 294 3.34 14.41 -17.29
CA GLU A 294 4.12 13.73 -18.34
C GLU A 294 4.95 12.55 -17.82
N ASP A 295 5.25 12.54 -16.52
CA ASP A 295 6.03 11.46 -15.89
C ASP A 295 5.15 10.46 -15.13
N LEU A 296 3.81 10.59 -15.20
CA LEU A 296 2.87 9.64 -14.60
C LEU A 296 2.74 8.38 -15.46
N HIS A 297 2.61 7.23 -14.81
CA HIS A 297 2.37 5.95 -15.47
C HIS A 297 0.87 5.76 -15.68
N PHE A 298 0.41 5.99 -16.91
CA PHE A 298 -0.99 5.89 -17.30
C PHE A 298 -1.16 5.23 -18.68
N PRO A 299 -2.18 4.38 -18.91
CA PRO A 299 -2.41 3.73 -20.20
C PRO A 299 -2.56 4.71 -21.36
N ASP A 300 -1.91 4.37 -22.46
CA ASP A 300 -2.24 4.94 -23.75
C ASP A 300 -3.59 4.42 -24.23
N PHE A 301 -4.45 5.32 -24.71
CA PHE A 301 -5.73 4.91 -25.27
C PHE A 301 -5.54 4.37 -26.70
N PRO A 302 -5.99 3.15 -27.02
CA PRO A 302 -5.88 2.61 -28.37
C PRO A 302 -6.81 3.39 -29.33
N LEU A 303 -6.22 4.21 -30.21
CA LEU A 303 -6.97 5.03 -31.15
C LEU A 303 -7.64 4.18 -32.24
N PRO A 304 -8.90 4.48 -32.62
CA PRO A 304 -9.54 3.81 -33.75
C PRO A 304 -8.96 4.26 -35.09
N ASP A 305 -9.17 3.43 -36.12
CA ASP A 305 -8.74 3.71 -37.48
C ASP A 305 -9.22 5.08 -37.96
N GLY A 306 -8.30 5.88 -38.49
CA GLY A 306 -8.56 7.23 -38.99
C GLY A 306 -8.12 8.36 -38.06
N PHE A 307 -7.82 8.08 -36.79
CA PHE A 307 -7.24 9.06 -35.87
C PHE A 307 -5.75 8.81 -35.66
N ARG A 308 -4.95 9.87 -35.72
CA ARG A 308 -3.50 9.82 -35.48
C ARG A 308 -3.08 10.50 -34.18
N ARG A 309 -3.92 11.38 -33.65
CA ARG A 309 -3.71 12.10 -32.39
C ARG A 309 -4.90 11.84 -31.49
N ASP A 310 -4.60 11.54 -30.23
CA ASP A 310 -5.52 11.37 -29.12
C ASP A 310 -6.44 12.59 -28.94
N LYS A 311 -5.90 13.81 -29.05
CA LYS A 311 -6.68 15.05 -29.01
C LYS A 311 -7.77 15.10 -30.06
N ASP A 312 -7.45 14.71 -31.29
CA ASP A 312 -8.40 14.78 -32.41
C ASP A 312 -9.59 13.83 -32.15
N TYR A 313 -9.30 12.67 -31.57
CA TYR A 313 -10.33 11.71 -31.18
C TYR A 313 -11.17 12.20 -29.99
N LEU A 314 -10.55 12.77 -28.96
CA LEU A 314 -11.24 13.37 -27.81
C LEU A 314 -12.20 14.49 -28.25
N VAL A 315 -11.73 15.39 -29.12
CA VAL A 315 -12.54 16.49 -29.67
C VAL A 315 -13.69 15.95 -30.51
N HIS A 316 -13.44 14.93 -31.33
CA HIS A 316 -14.48 14.28 -32.12
C HIS A 316 -15.61 13.71 -31.24
N LEU A 317 -15.26 12.95 -30.21
CA LEU A 317 -16.23 12.40 -29.26
C LEU A 317 -17.00 13.50 -28.51
N GLY A 318 -16.29 14.52 -28.02
CA GLY A 318 -16.92 15.64 -27.31
C GLY A 318 -17.92 16.39 -28.17
N LYS A 319 -17.59 16.67 -29.45
CA LYS A 319 -18.52 17.30 -30.41
C LYS A 319 -19.76 16.44 -30.66
N GLN A 320 -19.59 15.12 -30.84
CA GLN A 320 -20.74 14.22 -30.98
C GLN A 320 -21.63 14.21 -29.75
N GLY A 321 -21.03 14.23 -28.56
CA GLY A 321 -21.72 14.35 -27.28
C GLY A 321 -22.55 15.62 -27.17
N LEU A 322 -21.94 16.77 -27.43
CA LEU A 322 -22.63 18.06 -27.41
C LEU A 322 -23.77 18.13 -28.43
N GLY A 323 -23.62 17.50 -29.60
CA GLY A 323 -24.70 17.38 -30.57
C GLY A 323 -25.91 16.63 -30.04
N LYS A 324 -25.69 15.55 -29.28
CA LYS A 324 -26.78 14.79 -28.64
C LYS A 324 -27.43 15.55 -27.48
N LEU A 325 -26.63 16.19 -26.63
CA LEU A 325 -27.08 16.82 -25.39
C LEU A 325 -27.78 18.16 -25.64
N TYR A 326 -27.24 18.97 -26.54
CA TYR A 326 -27.72 20.34 -26.79
C TYR A 326 -28.35 20.55 -28.17
N GLY A 327 -28.32 19.55 -29.06
CA GLY A 327 -28.84 19.67 -30.43
C GLY A 327 -27.93 20.46 -31.37
N ILE A 328 -26.63 20.55 -31.07
CA ILE A 328 -25.65 21.31 -31.84
C ILE A 328 -25.21 20.51 -33.06
N GLU A 329 -25.55 20.97 -34.27
CA GLU A 329 -25.17 20.31 -35.53
C GLU A 329 -23.70 20.55 -35.91
N ASP A 330 -23.19 21.76 -35.67
CA ASP A 330 -21.83 22.15 -36.01
C ASP A 330 -21.26 23.13 -34.97
N LEU A 331 -20.50 22.60 -34.02
CA LEU A 331 -19.86 23.40 -32.97
C LEU A 331 -18.79 24.35 -33.52
N ASP A 332 -18.22 24.09 -34.71
CA ASP A 332 -17.23 24.97 -35.32
C ASP A 332 -17.86 26.25 -35.89
N HIS A 333 -19.16 26.21 -36.19
CA HIS A 333 -19.94 27.34 -36.72
C HIS A 333 -21.21 27.59 -35.88
N PRO A 334 -21.07 28.16 -34.67
CA PRO A 334 -22.19 28.37 -33.76
C PRO A 334 -23.25 29.31 -34.35
N LYS A 335 -24.52 28.93 -34.21
CA LYS A 335 -25.68 29.64 -34.78
C LYS A 335 -26.19 30.79 -33.91
N ASP A 336 -25.94 30.73 -32.60
CA ASP A 336 -26.41 31.72 -31.62
C ASP A 336 -25.41 31.93 -30.46
N GLU A 337 -25.74 32.85 -29.54
CA GLU A 337 -24.92 33.16 -28.37
C GLU A 337 -24.77 31.98 -27.41
N ARG A 338 -25.76 31.07 -27.35
CA ARG A 338 -25.72 29.88 -26.49
C ARG A 338 -24.69 28.89 -27.01
N GLU A 339 -24.75 28.54 -28.30
CA GLU A 339 -23.76 27.68 -28.96
C GLU A 339 -22.37 28.30 -28.89
N GLN A 340 -22.26 29.62 -29.02
CA GLN A 340 -20.99 30.32 -28.88
C GLN A 340 -20.39 30.19 -27.47
N SER A 341 -21.20 30.33 -26.42
CA SER A 341 -20.77 30.13 -25.03
C SER A 341 -20.33 28.68 -24.75
N ILE A 342 -21.10 27.71 -25.24
CA ILE A 342 -20.78 26.27 -25.14
C ILE A 342 -19.45 25.97 -25.83
N LYS A 343 -19.26 26.48 -27.07
CA LYS A 343 -18.01 26.33 -27.81
C LYS A 343 -16.82 26.92 -27.04
N GLN A 344 -16.96 28.13 -26.50
CA GLN A 344 -15.89 28.79 -25.74
C GLN A 344 -15.48 27.96 -24.52
N ARG A 345 -16.46 27.44 -23.76
CA ARG A 345 -16.20 26.55 -22.63
C ARG A 345 -15.50 25.26 -23.08
N PHE A 346 -16.01 24.62 -24.12
CA PHE A 346 -15.46 23.37 -24.66
C PHE A 346 -14.01 23.51 -25.13
N ASP A 347 -13.71 24.53 -25.95
CA ASP A 347 -12.36 24.78 -26.47
C ASP A 347 -11.37 25.09 -25.33
N TYR A 348 -11.82 25.83 -24.31
CA TYR A 348 -11.02 26.13 -23.13
C TYR A 348 -10.68 24.86 -22.34
N GLU A 349 -11.67 24.02 -22.02
CA GLU A 349 -11.45 22.77 -21.30
C GLU A 349 -10.49 21.83 -22.07
N VAL A 350 -10.73 21.63 -23.36
CA VAL A 350 -9.84 20.82 -24.23
C VAL A 350 -8.41 21.38 -24.22
N GLY A 351 -8.26 22.71 -24.28
CA GLY A 351 -6.95 23.37 -24.23
C GLY A 351 -6.23 23.18 -22.89
N VAL A 352 -6.95 23.18 -21.77
CA VAL A 352 -6.36 22.90 -20.45
C VAL A 352 -5.97 21.43 -20.33
N ILE A 353 -6.82 20.50 -20.77
CA ILE A 353 -6.57 19.05 -20.70
C ILE A 353 -5.35 18.65 -21.55
N GLU A 354 -5.20 19.25 -22.73
CA GLU A 354 -4.00 19.06 -23.56
C GLU A 354 -2.74 19.57 -22.85
N LYS A 355 -2.77 20.80 -22.29
CA LYS A 355 -1.62 21.37 -21.58
C LYS A 355 -1.22 20.59 -20.33
N THR A 356 -2.18 19.91 -19.71
CA THR A 356 -1.98 19.13 -18.49
C THR A 356 -1.74 17.65 -18.76
N ASN A 357 -1.68 17.22 -20.02
CA ASN A 357 -1.39 15.84 -20.44
C ASN A 357 -2.37 14.77 -19.91
N TYR A 358 -3.66 15.11 -19.78
CA TYR A 358 -4.69 14.17 -19.30
C TYR A 358 -5.66 13.71 -20.41
N ILE A 359 -5.29 13.83 -21.68
CA ILE A 359 -6.14 13.40 -22.81
C ILE A 359 -6.45 11.90 -22.73
N ASN A 360 -5.41 11.07 -22.60
CA ASN A 360 -5.58 9.62 -22.45
C ASN A 360 -6.43 9.28 -21.23
N TYR A 361 -6.30 10.01 -20.12
CA TYR A 361 -7.12 9.80 -18.92
C TYR A 361 -8.61 9.98 -19.21
N PHE A 362 -9.00 11.07 -19.86
CA PHE A 362 -10.39 11.29 -20.26
C PHE A 362 -10.90 10.21 -21.23
N LEU A 363 -10.08 9.79 -22.20
CA LEU A 363 -10.46 8.75 -23.16
C LEU A 363 -10.67 7.39 -22.50
N VAL A 364 -9.77 6.99 -21.61
CA VAL A 364 -9.87 5.72 -20.86
C VAL A 364 -11.11 5.73 -19.97
N VAL A 365 -11.34 6.82 -19.23
CA VAL A 365 -12.51 6.97 -18.35
C VAL A 365 -13.82 6.95 -19.14
N ALA A 366 -13.90 7.72 -20.22
CA ALA A 366 -15.06 7.72 -21.11
C ALA A 366 -15.35 6.32 -21.65
N ASP A 367 -14.32 5.59 -22.03
CA ASP A 367 -14.47 4.29 -22.69
C ASP A 367 -15.12 3.22 -21.81
N PHE A 368 -14.64 3.01 -20.58
CA PHE A 368 -15.25 2.00 -19.71
C PHE A 368 -16.60 2.43 -19.15
N ILE A 369 -16.84 3.73 -18.95
CA ILE A 369 -18.17 4.25 -18.58
C ILE A 369 -19.17 4.00 -19.71
N GLN A 370 -18.83 4.38 -20.95
CA GLN A 370 -19.71 4.17 -22.09
C GLN A 370 -19.90 2.68 -22.37
N HIS A 371 -18.88 1.84 -22.16
CA HIS A 371 -19.04 0.38 -22.21
C HIS A 371 -20.07 -0.10 -21.17
N ALA A 372 -19.93 0.34 -19.91
CA ALA A 372 -20.85 -0.01 -18.83
C ALA A 372 -22.30 0.38 -19.19
N ARG A 373 -22.52 1.61 -19.68
CA ARG A 373 -23.83 2.08 -20.13
C ARG A 373 -24.40 1.22 -21.27
N ARG A 374 -23.58 0.88 -22.29
CA ARG A 374 -24.00 0.00 -23.41
C ARG A 374 -24.39 -1.41 -22.96
N GLN A 375 -23.75 -1.93 -21.91
CA GLN A 375 -24.09 -3.24 -21.32
C GLN A 375 -25.24 -3.18 -20.30
N GLY A 376 -25.88 -2.01 -20.11
CA GLY A 376 -26.93 -1.84 -19.12
C GLY A 376 -26.43 -2.02 -17.69
N ILE A 377 -25.19 -1.60 -17.42
CA ILE A 377 -24.61 -1.49 -16.07
C ILE A 377 -24.89 -0.08 -15.56
N PRO A 378 -25.59 0.07 -14.43
CA PRO A 378 -25.83 1.38 -13.84
C PRO A 378 -24.52 2.08 -13.44
N VAL A 379 -24.37 3.32 -13.90
CA VAL A 379 -23.28 4.23 -13.54
C VAL A 379 -23.89 5.43 -12.82
N GLY A 380 -23.24 5.89 -11.76
CA GLY A 380 -23.69 7.09 -11.04
C GLY A 380 -23.57 8.36 -11.88
N PRO A 381 -24.18 9.47 -11.42
CA PRO A 381 -24.18 10.73 -12.14
C PRO A 381 -22.81 11.44 -12.19
N GLY A 382 -21.81 10.90 -11.49
CA GLY A 382 -20.49 11.49 -11.27
C GLY A 382 -20.39 12.11 -9.87
N ARG A 383 -19.21 12.02 -9.24
CA ARG A 383 -18.91 12.63 -7.95
C ARG A 383 -17.79 13.66 -8.05
N GLY A 384 -17.61 14.38 -6.96
CA GLY A 384 -16.47 15.28 -6.80
C GLY A 384 -16.53 16.46 -7.74
N SER A 385 -15.35 16.96 -8.11
CA SER A 385 -15.23 18.11 -9.00
C SER A 385 -15.42 17.77 -10.48
N GLY A 386 -15.37 16.49 -10.87
CA GLY A 386 -15.52 16.05 -12.27
C GLY A 386 -16.83 16.50 -12.94
N ALA A 387 -17.91 16.66 -12.16
CA ALA A 387 -19.18 17.20 -12.63
C ALA A 387 -19.09 18.64 -13.17
N GLY A 388 -18.02 19.38 -12.84
CA GLY A 388 -17.76 20.72 -13.36
C GLY A 388 -17.19 20.76 -14.78
N SER A 389 -16.91 19.62 -15.43
CA SER A 389 -16.37 19.59 -16.80
C SER A 389 -17.48 19.38 -17.84
N LEU A 390 -17.60 20.34 -18.76
CA LEU A 390 -18.44 20.23 -19.94
C LEU A 390 -17.96 19.09 -20.86
N LEU A 391 -16.65 18.90 -20.98
CA LEU A 391 -16.12 17.79 -21.76
C LEU A 391 -16.50 16.45 -21.12
N ALA A 392 -16.38 16.29 -19.81
CA ALA A 392 -16.80 15.07 -19.11
C ALA A 392 -18.30 14.79 -19.32
N TYR A 393 -19.15 15.82 -19.23
CA TYR A 393 -20.57 15.71 -19.52
C TYR A 393 -20.83 15.28 -20.98
N SER A 394 -20.13 15.89 -21.95
CA SER A 394 -20.25 15.52 -23.37
C SER A 394 -19.81 14.08 -23.68
N LEU A 395 -18.88 13.53 -22.90
CA LEU A 395 -18.39 12.16 -23.05
C LEU A 395 -19.25 11.14 -22.28
N GLU A 396 -20.35 11.58 -21.65
CA GLU A 396 -21.23 10.78 -20.79
C GLU A 396 -20.51 10.19 -19.56
N ILE A 397 -19.38 10.79 -19.17
CA ILE A 397 -18.65 10.48 -17.93
C ILE A 397 -19.49 10.93 -16.72
N THR A 398 -20.05 12.13 -16.81
CA THR A 398 -20.99 12.69 -15.83
C THR A 398 -22.36 12.88 -16.47
N THR A 399 -23.42 13.00 -15.67
CA THR A 399 -24.79 13.21 -16.16
C THR A 399 -25.39 14.54 -15.71
N VAL A 400 -24.61 15.39 -15.04
CA VAL A 400 -25.02 16.70 -14.54
C VAL A 400 -24.55 17.78 -15.51
N ASP A 401 -25.46 18.65 -15.96
CA ASP A 401 -25.13 19.78 -16.83
C ASP A 401 -24.35 20.85 -16.04
N PRO A 402 -23.05 21.07 -16.32
CA PRO A 402 -22.26 22.05 -15.59
C PRO A 402 -22.64 23.50 -15.89
N LEU A 403 -23.26 23.77 -17.04
CA LEU A 403 -23.67 25.12 -17.42
C LEU A 403 -24.97 25.51 -16.72
N GLU A 404 -25.92 24.57 -16.62
CA GLU A 404 -27.19 24.79 -15.91
C GLU A 404 -26.96 25.13 -14.43
N TYR A 405 -26.10 24.36 -13.77
CA TYR A 405 -25.80 24.53 -12.34
C TYR A 405 -24.59 25.43 -12.05
N SER A 406 -24.06 26.13 -13.07
CA SER A 406 -22.89 27.03 -12.93
C SER A 406 -21.68 26.38 -12.24
N LEU A 407 -21.42 25.11 -12.57
CA LEU A 407 -20.30 24.35 -12.02
C LEU A 407 -18.97 24.77 -12.67
N ILE A 408 -17.94 24.89 -11.84
CA ILE A 408 -16.65 25.48 -12.20
C ILE A 408 -15.67 24.38 -12.60
N PHE A 409 -15.11 24.48 -13.81
CA PHE A 409 -14.13 23.52 -14.34
C PHE A 409 -12.79 23.58 -13.59
N GLU A 410 -12.34 24.76 -13.19
CA GLU A 410 -11.06 24.97 -12.51
C GLU A 410 -11.01 24.33 -11.12
N ARG A 411 -12.17 23.98 -10.55
CA ARG A 411 -12.25 23.18 -9.32
C ARG A 411 -11.90 21.71 -9.58
N PHE A 412 -12.10 21.25 -10.82
CA PHE A 412 -11.71 19.92 -11.27
C PHE A 412 -10.26 19.89 -11.71
N LEU A 413 -9.91 20.74 -12.69
CA LEU A 413 -8.59 20.76 -13.27
C LEU A 413 -8.12 22.20 -13.38
N ASN A 414 -7.13 22.54 -12.56
CA ASN A 414 -6.58 23.88 -12.51
C ASN A 414 -5.29 23.94 -13.35
N PRO A 415 -5.19 24.82 -14.36
CA PRO A 415 -3.98 24.95 -15.18
C PRO A 415 -2.76 25.42 -14.38
N ASP A 416 -2.94 26.17 -13.29
CA ASP A 416 -1.86 26.70 -12.46
C ASP A 416 -1.41 25.70 -11.38
N ARG A 417 -2.19 24.63 -11.15
CA ARG A 417 -1.88 23.56 -10.20
C ARG A 417 -2.29 22.22 -10.79
N VAL A 418 -1.37 21.61 -11.52
CA VAL A 418 -1.56 20.31 -12.15
C VAL A 418 -1.53 19.23 -11.07
N SER A 419 -2.72 18.80 -10.63
CA SER A 419 -2.90 17.56 -9.87
C SER A 419 -3.63 16.54 -10.74
N PRO A 420 -3.45 15.23 -10.49
CA PRO A 420 -4.21 14.23 -11.21
C PRO A 420 -5.73 14.45 -11.05
N PRO A 421 -6.51 14.44 -12.15
CA PRO A 421 -7.96 14.48 -12.08
C PRO A 421 -8.49 13.20 -11.45
N ASP A 422 -9.56 13.31 -10.66
CA ASP A 422 -10.26 12.17 -10.06
C ASP A 422 -11.77 12.29 -10.32
N PHE A 423 -12.33 11.33 -11.07
CA PHE A 423 -13.74 11.29 -11.41
C PHE A 423 -14.61 10.51 -10.40
N ASP A 424 -14.03 9.79 -9.43
CA ASP A 424 -14.74 9.03 -8.39
C ASP A 424 -16.00 8.29 -8.91
N ILE A 425 -15.81 7.21 -9.67
CA ILE A 425 -16.88 6.64 -10.50
C ILE A 425 -17.68 5.59 -9.72
N ASP A 426 -18.98 5.85 -9.56
CA ASP A 426 -19.90 4.92 -8.93
C ASP A 426 -20.44 3.90 -9.94
N PHE A 427 -20.27 2.62 -9.64
CA PHE A 427 -20.93 1.50 -10.31
C PHE A 427 -21.91 0.79 -9.38
N CYS A 428 -22.87 0.08 -9.97
CA CYS A 428 -23.68 -0.89 -9.24
C CYS A 428 -22.79 -2.01 -8.66
N PRO A 429 -22.78 -2.25 -7.33
CA PRO A 429 -21.98 -3.29 -6.69
C PRO A 429 -22.08 -4.68 -7.33
N THR A 430 -23.25 -5.07 -7.85
CA THR A 430 -23.49 -6.40 -8.42
C THR A 430 -22.84 -6.61 -9.78
N LYS A 431 -22.61 -5.53 -10.54
CA LYS A 431 -22.09 -5.59 -11.92
C LYS A 431 -20.73 -4.92 -12.11
N ARG A 432 -20.17 -4.27 -11.08
CA ARG A 432 -18.86 -3.59 -11.17
C ARG A 432 -17.73 -4.49 -11.67
N GLN A 433 -17.78 -5.78 -11.36
CA GLN A 433 -16.76 -6.74 -11.78
C GLN A 433 -16.75 -6.95 -13.30
N GLU A 434 -17.89 -6.78 -13.99
CA GLU A 434 -17.96 -6.83 -15.45
C GLU A 434 -17.19 -5.67 -16.08
N VAL A 435 -17.25 -4.48 -15.48
CA VAL A 435 -16.47 -3.31 -15.91
C VAL A 435 -14.97 -3.54 -15.66
N SER A 436 -14.60 -4.03 -14.48
CA SER A 436 -13.22 -4.41 -14.19
C SER A 436 -12.68 -5.45 -15.17
N GLN A 437 -13.51 -6.44 -15.55
CA GLN A 437 -13.14 -7.45 -16.54
C GLN A 437 -12.91 -6.84 -17.91
N TYR A 438 -13.80 -5.95 -18.38
CA TYR A 438 -13.62 -5.23 -19.64
C TYR A 438 -12.30 -4.43 -19.68
N VAL A 439 -12.00 -3.71 -18.59
CA VAL A 439 -10.76 -2.94 -18.47
C VAL A 439 -9.54 -3.86 -18.58
N ARG A 440 -9.55 -5.02 -17.92
CA ARG A 440 -8.46 -6.01 -18.01
C ARG A 440 -8.31 -6.59 -19.41
N GLU A 441 -9.41 -6.94 -20.07
CA GLU A 441 -9.39 -7.49 -21.42
C GLU A 441 -8.88 -6.46 -22.45
N LYS A 442 -9.20 -5.18 -22.25
CA LYS A 442 -8.85 -4.11 -23.19
C LYS A 442 -7.42 -3.57 -22.99
N TYR A 443 -7.00 -3.36 -21.75
CA TYR A 443 -5.71 -2.73 -21.43
C TYR A 443 -4.61 -3.74 -21.05
N GLY A 444 -4.96 -5.03 -20.90
CA GLY A 444 -4.05 -6.11 -20.53
C GLY A 444 -4.23 -6.53 -19.06
N GLU A 445 -4.31 -7.84 -18.81
CA GLU A 445 -4.48 -8.39 -17.46
C GLU A 445 -3.29 -8.02 -16.56
N GLU A 446 -2.10 -7.96 -17.14
CA GLU A 446 -0.84 -7.62 -16.48
C GLU A 446 -0.64 -6.11 -16.26
N CYS A 447 -1.42 -5.27 -16.94
CA CYS A 447 -1.38 -3.80 -16.82
C CYS A 447 -2.38 -3.27 -15.80
N VAL A 448 -3.26 -4.11 -15.27
CA VAL A 448 -4.35 -3.70 -14.38
C VAL A 448 -4.23 -4.45 -13.05
N ALA A 449 -4.28 -3.71 -11.94
CA ALA A 449 -4.24 -4.31 -10.61
C ALA A 449 -5.12 -3.54 -9.63
N GLN A 450 -5.50 -4.21 -8.55
CA GLN A 450 -6.11 -3.56 -7.39
C GLN A 450 -5.02 -3.01 -6.47
N ILE A 451 -5.38 -2.14 -5.52
CA ILE A 451 -4.45 -1.61 -4.51
C ILE A 451 -4.54 -2.41 -3.22
N ILE A 452 -3.43 -2.71 -2.56
CA ILE A 452 -3.44 -3.37 -1.25
C ILE A 452 -3.98 -2.43 -0.17
N THR A 453 -4.53 -3.01 0.89
CA THR A 453 -4.83 -2.28 2.13
C THR A 453 -4.29 -3.07 3.32
N PHE A 454 -3.89 -2.40 4.39
CA PHE A 454 -3.48 -3.06 5.62
C PHE A 454 -4.50 -2.86 6.74
N GLY A 455 -5.07 -3.97 7.21
CA GLY A 455 -5.82 -3.95 8.47
C GLY A 455 -4.83 -3.81 9.63
N THR A 456 -4.99 -2.81 10.49
CA THR A 456 -4.06 -2.53 11.60
C THR A 456 -4.57 -3.04 12.95
N LEU A 457 -3.66 -3.20 13.93
CA LEU A 457 -3.98 -3.46 15.33
C LEU A 457 -4.56 -2.20 15.99
N GLY A 458 -5.88 -2.00 15.83
CA GLY A 458 -6.60 -0.87 16.43
C GLY A 458 -6.74 -0.97 17.96
N ALA A 459 -6.86 0.17 18.64
CA ALA A 459 -6.90 0.27 20.09
C ALA A 459 -7.88 -0.72 20.76
N LYS A 460 -9.13 -0.78 20.28
CA LYS A 460 -10.19 -1.65 20.85
C LYS A 460 -9.96 -3.14 20.57
N THR A 461 -9.59 -3.49 19.33
CA THR A 461 -9.34 -4.88 18.96
C THR A 461 -8.12 -5.42 19.69
N LEU A 462 -7.09 -4.58 19.87
CA LEU A 462 -5.86 -4.94 20.54
C LEU A 462 -6.08 -5.32 22.02
N MET A 463 -7.02 -4.69 22.72
CA MET A 463 -7.38 -5.11 24.10
C MET A 463 -7.87 -6.56 24.14
N ARG A 464 -8.67 -6.97 23.15
CA ARG A 464 -9.20 -8.34 23.05
C ARG A 464 -8.15 -9.33 22.59
N ASP A 465 -7.38 -8.96 21.57
CA ASP A 465 -6.31 -9.77 21.01
C ASP A 465 -5.25 -10.08 22.08
N LEU A 466 -4.76 -9.06 22.80
CA LEU A 466 -3.81 -9.26 23.91
C LEU A 466 -4.45 -9.98 25.08
N GLY A 467 -5.70 -9.68 25.40
CA GLY A 467 -6.45 -10.42 26.41
C GLY A 467 -6.46 -11.92 26.16
N ARG A 468 -6.68 -12.33 24.90
CA ARG A 468 -6.68 -13.74 24.50
C ARG A 468 -5.33 -14.42 24.74
N VAL A 469 -4.23 -13.84 24.27
CA VAL A 469 -2.89 -14.48 24.40
C VAL A 469 -2.34 -14.43 25.82
N LEU A 470 -2.84 -13.51 26.66
CA LEU A 470 -2.50 -13.38 28.08
C LEU A 470 -3.44 -14.15 29.02
N GLU A 471 -4.39 -14.91 28.47
CA GLU A 471 -5.40 -15.68 29.21
C GLU A 471 -6.26 -14.82 30.15
N ILE A 472 -6.61 -13.62 29.69
CA ILE A 472 -7.54 -12.73 30.38
C ILE A 472 -8.95 -12.94 29.82
N GLU A 473 -9.90 -13.14 30.72
CA GLU A 473 -11.34 -13.30 30.40
C GLU A 473 -11.84 -12.31 29.34
N LEU A 474 -12.43 -12.83 28.25
CA LEU A 474 -12.93 -12.02 27.13
C LEU A 474 -13.96 -10.97 27.60
N SER A 475 -14.80 -11.35 28.57
CA SER A 475 -15.80 -10.46 29.17
C SER A 475 -15.18 -9.22 29.84
N TYR A 476 -13.98 -9.34 30.40
CA TYR A 476 -13.24 -8.21 30.95
C TYR A 476 -12.60 -7.37 29.84
N CYS A 477 -12.00 -8.02 28.83
CA CYS A 477 -11.40 -7.34 27.69
C CYS A 477 -12.43 -6.52 26.90
N ASP A 478 -13.66 -7.03 26.75
CA ASP A 478 -14.78 -6.31 26.16
C ASP A 478 -15.20 -5.08 26.97
N LYS A 479 -15.21 -5.18 28.31
CA LYS A 479 -15.47 -4.03 29.19
C LYS A 479 -14.38 -2.97 29.01
N LEU A 480 -13.12 -3.37 29.03
CA LEU A 480 -11.97 -2.46 28.83
C LEU A 480 -12.02 -1.78 27.46
N ALA A 481 -12.31 -2.53 26.39
CA ALA A 481 -12.43 -1.99 25.03
C ALA A 481 -13.60 -1.00 24.86
N LYS A 482 -14.68 -1.15 25.63
CA LYS A 482 -15.83 -0.21 25.63
C LYS A 482 -15.52 1.12 26.32
N LEU A 483 -14.51 1.18 27.20
CA LEU A 483 -14.07 2.44 27.82
C LEU A 483 -13.29 3.36 26.86
N ILE A 484 -12.83 2.80 25.73
CA ILE A 484 -12.19 3.55 24.65
C ILE A 484 -13.29 4.23 23.80
N PRO A 485 -13.18 5.53 23.48
CA PRO A 485 -14.14 6.23 22.62
C PRO A 485 -14.36 5.55 21.26
N ASP A 486 -15.58 5.63 20.72
CA ASP A 486 -15.95 5.13 19.37
C ASP A 486 -15.61 6.09 18.23
N THR A 487 -14.78 7.10 18.49
CA THR A 487 -14.38 8.06 17.47
C THR A 487 -13.41 7.40 16.47
N PRO A 488 -13.63 7.52 15.15
CA PRO A 488 -12.70 7.01 14.14
C PRO A 488 -11.27 7.53 14.37
N GLY A 489 -10.28 6.63 14.30
CA GLY A 489 -8.86 6.98 14.51
C GLY A 489 -8.46 7.28 15.96
N THR A 490 -9.26 6.84 16.94
CA THR A 490 -8.89 6.90 18.37
C THR A 490 -7.68 6.01 18.63
N THR A 491 -6.64 6.58 19.24
CA THR A 491 -5.45 5.84 19.71
C THR A 491 -5.53 5.57 21.22
N LEU A 492 -4.74 4.65 21.75
CA LEU A 492 -4.63 4.38 23.18
C LEU A 492 -4.18 5.64 23.93
N GLN A 493 -3.28 6.43 23.34
CA GLN A 493 -2.85 7.69 23.93
C GLN A 493 -4.00 8.71 24.03
N LYS A 494 -4.81 8.85 22.98
CA LYS A 494 -6.01 9.72 23.01
C LYS A 494 -7.04 9.20 24.00
N ALA A 495 -7.28 7.88 24.03
CA ALA A 495 -8.21 7.26 24.95
C ALA A 495 -7.83 7.51 26.43
N LEU A 496 -6.54 7.45 26.77
CA LEU A 496 -6.04 7.78 28.11
C LEU A 496 -6.23 9.25 28.48
N ALA A 497 -6.26 10.15 27.50
CA ALA A 497 -6.48 11.59 27.72
C ALA A 497 -7.98 11.94 27.81
N GLU A 498 -8.82 11.31 27.00
CA GLU A 498 -10.23 11.65 26.82
C GLU A 498 -11.18 10.87 27.74
N SER A 499 -10.80 9.66 28.18
CA SER A 499 -11.63 8.79 29.02
C SER A 499 -10.99 8.61 30.41
N PRO A 500 -11.47 9.35 31.43
CA PRO A 500 -10.99 9.22 32.81
C PRO A 500 -11.16 7.79 33.35
N ASP A 501 -12.23 7.11 32.97
CA ASP A 501 -12.50 5.74 33.38
C ASP A 501 -11.51 4.75 32.77
N PHE A 502 -11.18 4.90 31.48
CA PHE A 502 -10.16 4.07 30.85
C PHE A 502 -8.81 4.28 31.52
N LYS A 503 -8.43 5.53 31.77
CA LYS A 503 -7.19 5.87 32.45
C LYS A 503 -7.12 5.20 33.83
N ARG A 504 -8.14 5.41 34.67
CA ARG A 504 -8.22 4.80 36.01
C ARG A 504 -8.12 3.29 35.96
N GLU A 505 -8.87 2.63 35.07
CA GLU A 505 -8.83 1.16 34.94
C GLU A 505 -7.44 0.66 34.57
N THR A 506 -6.77 1.33 33.62
CA THR A 506 -5.39 0.97 33.23
C THR A 506 -4.34 1.29 34.29
N GLU A 507 -4.65 2.21 35.20
CA GLU A 507 -3.76 2.60 36.30
C GLU A 507 -3.99 1.77 37.56
N GLU A 508 -5.18 1.26 37.84
CA GLU A 508 -5.50 0.55 39.10
C GLU A 508 -5.59 -0.97 38.93
N ASN A 509 -6.09 -1.46 37.79
CA ASN A 509 -6.34 -2.88 37.58
C ASN A 509 -5.12 -3.61 36.99
N GLU A 510 -4.70 -4.69 37.64
CA GLU A 510 -3.56 -5.51 37.20
C GLU A 510 -3.77 -6.11 35.80
N LYS A 511 -4.99 -6.56 35.47
CA LYS A 511 -5.31 -7.15 34.16
C LYS A 511 -5.14 -6.12 33.04
N ALA A 512 -5.66 -4.91 33.24
CA ALA A 512 -5.49 -3.82 32.29
C ALA A 512 -4.02 -3.40 32.15
N ARG A 513 -3.27 -3.29 33.26
CA ARG A 513 -1.83 -2.99 33.22
C ARG A 513 -1.05 -4.03 32.41
N ARG A 514 -1.34 -5.32 32.57
CA ARG A 514 -0.72 -6.41 31.79
C ARG A 514 -0.96 -6.26 30.29
N ILE A 515 -2.19 -5.94 29.88
CA ILE A 515 -2.52 -5.66 28.47
C ILE A 515 -1.76 -4.41 27.98
N MET A 516 -1.83 -3.32 28.75
CA MET A 516 -1.24 -2.03 28.36
C MET A 516 0.28 -2.05 28.27
N LYS A 517 0.95 -2.98 28.98
CA LYS A 517 2.41 -3.21 28.86
C LYS A 517 2.83 -3.44 27.41
N PHE A 518 2.06 -4.21 26.65
CA PHE A 518 2.36 -4.54 25.25
C PHE A 518 1.58 -3.66 24.27
N ALA A 519 0.34 -3.30 24.61
CA ALA A 519 -0.57 -2.63 23.69
C ALA A 519 -0.01 -1.32 23.11
N ARG A 520 0.74 -0.53 23.90
CA ARG A 520 1.32 0.74 23.45
C ARG A 520 2.33 0.56 22.32
N LEU A 521 3.11 -0.53 22.37
CA LEU A 521 4.10 -0.85 21.33
C LEU A 521 3.40 -1.39 20.08
N LEU A 522 2.43 -2.29 20.26
CA LEU A 522 1.79 -3.01 19.17
C LEU A 522 0.65 -2.23 18.46
N GLU A 523 0.13 -1.17 19.08
CA GLU A 523 -0.92 -0.35 18.46
C GLU A 523 -0.51 0.21 17.10
N GLY A 524 -1.39 0.03 16.12
CA GLY A 524 -1.21 0.56 14.77
C GLY A 524 -0.30 -0.26 13.87
N LEU A 525 0.30 -1.36 14.35
CA LEU A 525 1.04 -2.27 13.47
C LEU A 525 0.08 -2.91 12.45
N PRO A 526 0.51 -3.09 11.18
CA PRO A 526 -0.28 -3.79 10.19
C PRO A 526 -0.36 -5.28 10.55
N ARG A 527 -1.56 -5.84 10.43
CA ARG A 527 -1.90 -7.21 10.86
C ARG A 527 -2.01 -8.17 9.67
N HIS A 528 -2.69 -7.74 8.62
CA HIS A 528 -2.93 -8.56 7.44
C HIS A 528 -3.07 -7.66 6.22
N ALA A 529 -2.66 -8.20 5.07
CA ALA A 529 -2.96 -7.63 3.78
C ALA A 529 -4.42 -7.92 3.40
N GLY A 530 -5.10 -6.89 2.93
CA GLY A 530 -6.39 -6.93 2.27
C GLY A 530 -6.31 -6.25 0.91
N MET A 531 -7.45 -6.13 0.24
CA MET A 531 -7.57 -5.49 -1.06
C MET A 531 -8.47 -4.27 -0.95
N HIS A 532 -8.08 -3.15 -1.58
CA HIS A 532 -8.91 -1.96 -1.66
C HIS A 532 -10.21 -2.31 -2.39
N ALA A 533 -11.34 -1.95 -1.81
CA ALA A 533 -12.63 -2.39 -2.33
C ALA A 533 -12.97 -1.79 -3.70
N ALA A 534 -12.35 -0.66 -4.07
CA ALA A 534 -12.68 0.11 -5.27
C ALA A 534 -11.46 0.54 -6.11
N GLY A 535 -10.24 0.42 -5.59
CA GLY A 535 -9.11 1.20 -6.09
C GLY A 535 -8.34 0.38 -7.09
N VAL A 536 -8.50 0.71 -8.36
CA VAL A 536 -7.86 0.05 -9.50
C VAL A 536 -6.76 0.96 -10.03
N VAL A 537 -5.61 0.38 -10.36
CA VAL A 537 -4.56 1.04 -11.15
C VAL A 537 -4.51 0.42 -12.53
N ILE A 538 -4.27 1.26 -13.53
CA ILE A 538 -4.05 0.85 -14.91
C ILE A 538 -2.73 1.48 -15.33
N GLY A 539 -1.76 0.66 -15.73
CA GLY A 539 -0.45 1.09 -16.18
C GLY A 539 -0.36 1.17 -17.71
N GLU A 540 0.65 1.90 -18.19
CA GLU A 540 1.05 1.97 -19.61
C GLU A 540 1.69 0.67 -20.14
N LYS A 541 2.15 -0.18 -19.23
CA LYS A 541 2.90 -1.42 -19.49
C LYS A 541 2.67 -2.40 -18.33
N PRO A 542 3.12 -3.66 -18.43
CA PRO A 542 2.94 -4.63 -17.38
C PRO A 542 3.42 -4.10 -16.02
N LEU A 543 2.54 -4.11 -15.02
CA LEU A 543 2.80 -3.46 -13.73
C LEU A 543 3.99 -4.07 -12.99
N ILE A 544 4.31 -5.33 -13.27
CA ILE A 544 5.47 -6.03 -12.73
C ILE A 544 6.82 -5.35 -13.07
N GLU A 545 6.84 -4.49 -14.08
CA GLU A 545 8.01 -3.69 -14.47
C GLU A 545 8.14 -2.38 -13.68
N ILE A 546 7.07 -1.96 -13.00
CA ILE A 546 6.96 -0.66 -12.33
C ILE A 546 6.90 -0.84 -10.80
N ILE A 547 6.05 -1.75 -10.32
CA ILE A 547 5.62 -1.82 -8.93
C ILE A 547 5.52 -3.29 -8.46
N PRO A 548 5.90 -3.61 -7.21
CA PRO A 548 5.77 -4.97 -6.69
C PRO A 548 4.31 -5.41 -6.60
N LEU A 549 4.05 -6.66 -6.98
CA LEU A 549 2.72 -7.26 -7.06
C LEU A 549 2.55 -8.40 -6.06
N THR A 550 1.30 -8.63 -5.67
CA THR A 550 0.85 -9.82 -4.96
C THR A 550 -0.45 -10.34 -5.57
N ARG A 551 -0.90 -11.51 -5.14
CA ARG A 551 -2.16 -12.11 -5.58
C ARG A 551 -3.10 -12.26 -4.40
N GLU A 552 -4.32 -11.74 -4.54
CA GLU A 552 -5.36 -11.95 -3.54
C GLU A 552 -5.78 -13.44 -3.54
N PRO A 553 -5.82 -14.13 -2.37
CA PRO A 553 -6.02 -15.58 -2.35
C PRO A 553 -7.36 -16.10 -2.87
N LYS A 554 -8.45 -15.34 -2.75
CA LYS A 554 -9.82 -15.80 -3.03
C LYS A 554 -10.22 -15.58 -4.48
N GLU A 555 -10.13 -14.34 -4.95
CA GLU A 555 -10.50 -13.88 -6.29
C GLU A 555 -9.32 -13.99 -7.28
N LYS A 556 -8.11 -14.28 -6.79
CA LYS A 556 -6.89 -14.42 -7.59
C LYS A 556 -6.54 -13.15 -8.39
N LEU A 557 -7.05 -12.00 -7.97
CA LEU A 557 -6.74 -10.71 -8.60
C LEU A 557 -5.30 -10.29 -8.31
N ILE A 558 -4.70 -9.58 -9.27
CA ILE A 558 -3.40 -8.95 -9.08
C ILE A 558 -3.61 -7.71 -8.22
N VAL A 559 -2.76 -7.54 -7.21
CA VAL A 559 -2.81 -6.44 -6.26
C VAL A 559 -1.42 -5.80 -6.18
N VAL A 560 -1.31 -4.47 -6.26
CA VAL A 560 -0.04 -3.79 -6.00
C VAL A 560 0.29 -3.82 -4.52
N GLN A 561 1.55 -4.08 -4.18
CA GLN A 561 2.01 -4.23 -2.80
C GLN A 561 2.11 -2.91 -2.02
N PHE A 562 1.98 -1.77 -2.68
CA PHE A 562 1.97 -0.46 -2.02
C PHE A 562 0.54 -0.01 -1.74
N GLU A 563 0.27 0.59 -0.58
CA GLU A 563 -1.04 1.19 -0.32
C GLU A 563 -1.31 2.38 -1.24
N LYS A 564 -2.53 2.93 -1.16
CA LYS A 564 -3.01 4.03 -1.98
C LYS A 564 -2.00 5.18 -2.12
N GLY A 565 -1.58 5.77 -0.99
CA GLY A 565 -0.70 6.94 -1.00
C GLY A 565 0.63 6.67 -1.71
N PRO A 566 1.42 5.70 -1.24
CA PRO A 566 2.65 5.28 -1.92
C PRO A 566 2.50 4.92 -3.40
N THR A 567 1.38 4.30 -3.81
CA THR A 567 1.12 3.96 -5.23
C THR A 567 0.94 5.21 -6.08
N GLU A 568 0.15 6.17 -5.61
CA GLU A 568 -0.07 7.45 -6.30
C GLU A 568 1.23 8.28 -6.36
N GLU A 569 2.02 8.27 -5.29
CA GLU A 569 3.27 9.01 -5.18
C GLU A 569 4.35 8.55 -6.16
N ILE A 570 4.40 7.26 -6.52
CA ILE A 570 5.32 6.75 -7.54
C ILE A 570 4.79 6.93 -8.97
N GLY A 571 3.64 7.58 -9.14
CA GLY A 571 3.12 7.98 -10.44
C GLY A 571 2.03 7.10 -11.04
N LEU A 572 1.58 6.05 -10.37
CA LEU A 572 0.47 5.25 -10.87
C LEU A 572 -0.85 5.92 -10.53
N LEU A 573 -1.63 6.26 -11.56
CA LEU A 573 -2.91 6.90 -11.36
C LEU A 573 -3.96 5.86 -10.96
N LYS A 574 -4.63 6.15 -9.84
CA LYS A 574 -5.74 5.36 -9.35
C LYS A 574 -7.05 5.77 -10.03
N MET A 575 -7.91 4.77 -10.25
CA MET A 575 -9.33 4.95 -10.53
C MET A 575 -10.14 4.24 -9.46
N ASP A 576 -11.12 4.94 -8.86
CA ASP A 576 -12.04 4.33 -7.92
C ASP A 576 -13.30 3.84 -8.63
N PHE A 577 -13.52 2.51 -8.58
CA PHE A 577 -14.73 1.83 -8.99
C PHE A 577 -15.60 1.58 -7.75
N LEU A 578 -16.27 2.64 -7.31
CA LEU A 578 -17.06 2.65 -6.09
C LEU A 578 -18.32 1.82 -6.26
N GLY A 579 -18.71 1.09 -5.21
CA GLY A 579 -19.95 0.34 -5.18
C GLY A 579 -21.04 1.13 -4.47
N LEU A 580 -21.88 1.87 -5.21
CA LEU A 580 -22.98 2.62 -4.62
C LEU A 580 -24.25 1.76 -4.56
N LYS A 581 -24.60 1.27 -3.37
CA LYS A 581 -25.81 0.45 -3.14
C LYS A 581 -27.10 1.12 -3.63
N ASN A 582 -27.18 2.44 -3.55
CA ASN A 582 -28.35 3.20 -3.95
C ASN A 582 -28.63 3.08 -5.45
N LEU A 583 -27.60 2.93 -6.30
CA LEU A 583 -27.80 2.64 -7.72
C LEU A 583 -28.49 1.29 -7.92
N THR A 584 -28.08 0.27 -7.17
CA THR A 584 -28.76 -1.04 -7.20
C THR A 584 -30.23 -0.90 -6.80
N ILE A 585 -30.51 -0.19 -5.70
CA ILE A 585 -31.87 -0.02 -5.18
C ILE A 585 -32.77 0.68 -6.21
N ILE A 586 -32.30 1.75 -6.83
CA ILE A 586 -33.08 2.52 -7.83
C ILE A 586 -33.42 1.62 -9.03
N TYR A 587 -32.43 0.91 -9.58
CA TYR A 587 -32.65 0.08 -10.76
C TYR A 587 -33.50 -1.17 -10.46
N GLU A 588 -33.37 -1.77 -9.27
CA GLU A 588 -34.27 -2.83 -8.82
C GLU A 588 -35.72 -2.32 -8.66
N ALA A 589 -35.91 -1.12 -8.12
CA ALA A 589 -37.22 -0.50 -8.02
C ALA A 589 -37.85 -0.29 -9.42
N CYS A 590 -37.10 0.26 -10.38
CA CYS A 590 -37.55 0.40 -11.77
C CYS A 590 -37.92 -0.95 -12.39
N ALA A 591 -37.12 -2.00 -12.17
CA ALA A 591 -37.40 -3.34 -12.68
C ALA A 591 -38.67 -3.95 -12.08
N LEU A 592 -38.91 -3.76 -10.78
CA LEU A 592 -40.13 -4.19 -10.10
C LEU A 592 -41.37 -3.44 -10.59
N ILE A 593 -41.27 -2.13 -10.82
CA ILE A 593 -42.34 -1.32 -11.38
C ILE A 593 -42.70 -1.81 -12.79
N LYS A 594 -41.70 -2.07 -13.63
CA LYS A 594 -41.91 -2.64 -14.98
C LYS A 594 -42.59 -4.00 -14.90
N ARG A 595 -42.17 -4.87 -13.98
CA ARG A 595 -42.73 -6.21 -13.80
C ARG A 595 -44.18 -6.19 -13.31
N ASN A 596 -44.50 -5.31 -12.36
CA ASN A 596 -45.81 -5.30 -11.69
C ASN A 596 -46.85 -4.45 -12.41
N HIS A 597 -46.42 -3.38 -13.09
CA HIS A 597 -47.29 -2.38 -13.68
C HIS A 597 -47.09 -2.20 -15.19
N GLY A 598 -46.08 -2.83 -15.79
CA GLY A 598 -45.75 -2.66 -17.20
C GLY A 598 -45.18 -1.28 -17.55
N ILE A 599 -44.85 -0.46 -16.54
CA ILE A 599 -44.34 0.90 -16.72
C ILE A 599 -42.81 0.84 -16.76
N GLU A 600 -42.24 1.30 -17.87
CA GLU A 600 -40.79 1.44 -18.02
C GLU A 600 -40.37 2.84 -17.59
N LEU A 601 -39.51 2.92 -16.58
CA LEU A 601 -38.97 4.17 -16.05
C LEU A 601 -37.48 4.23 -16.32
N ASP A 602 -37.05 5.36 -16.86
CA ASP A 602 -35.65 5.71 -17.00
C ASP A 602 -35.28 6.69 -15.87
N PRO A 603 -34.49 6.27 -14.87
CA PRO A 603 -34.18 7.10 -13.71
C PRO A 603 -33.39 8.37 -14.08
N GLU A 604 -32.69 8.39 -15.22
CA GLU A 604 -31.90 9.55 -15.66
C GLU A 604 -32.77 10.61 -16.36
N LYS A 605 -34.03 10.31 -16.66
CA LYS A 605 -34.96 11.21 -17.35
C LYS A 605 -36.13 11.66 -16.48
N LEU A 606 -36.05 11.43 -15.17
CA LEU A 606 -37.08 11.89 -14.24
C LEU A 606 -37.06 13.42 -14.13
N PRO A 607 -38.23 14.08 -14.08
CA PRO A 607 -38.30 15.53 -13.93
C PRO A 607 -37.88 15.98 -12.53
N PHE A 608 -37.23 17.15 -12.45
CA PHE A 608 -36.79 17.75 -11.19
C PHE A 608 -37.83 18.67 -10.54
N ASP A 609 -39.04 18.80 -11.10
CA ASP A 609 -40.11 19.69 -10.61
C ASP A 609 -41.34 18.91 -10.09
N ASP A 610 -41.17 17.65 -9.68
CA ASP A 610 -42.26 16.84 -9.14
C ASP A 610 -42.69 17.29 -7.74
N ALA A 611 -43.83 17.98 -7.65
CA ALA A 611 -44.38 18.51 -6.41
C ALA A 611 -44.55 17.44 -5.31
N LYS A 612 -44.93 16.21 -5.67
CA LYS A 612 -45.14 15.13 -4.67
C LYS A 612 -43.84 14.69 -4.01
N THR A 613 -42.74 14.71 -4.75
CA THR A 613 -41.40 14.43 -4.23
C THR A 613 -41.02 15.49 -3.19
N TYR A 614 -41.20 16.77 -3.50
CA TYR A 614 -40.92 17.86 -2.55
C TYR A 614 -41.85 17.86 -1.34
N GLU A 615 -43.14 17.56 -1.51
CA GLU A 615 -44.06 17.38 -0.38
C GLU A 615 -43.60 16.28 0.58
N LEU A 616 -43.08 15.16 0.07
CA LEU A 616 -42.52 14.09 0.90
C LEU A 616 -41.28 14.57 1.67
N LEU A 617 -40.36 15.26 0.98
CA LEU A 617 -39.15 15.80 1.61
C LEU A 617 -39.48 16.84 2.69
N ALA A 618 -40.41 17.76 2.42
CA ALA A 618 -40.84 18.80 3.35
C ALA A 618 -41.52 18.24 4.62
N ARG A 619 -42.14 17.05 4.56
CA ARG A 619 -42.64 16.35 5.76
C ARG A 619 -41.52 15.68 6.59
N GLY A 620 -40.33 15.56 6.03
CA GLY A 620 -39.20 14.83 6.63
C GLY A 620 -39.41 13.31 6.60
N ASP A 621 -40.19 12.80 5.65
CA ASP A 621 -40.50 11.36 5.46
C ASP A 621 -39.38 10.65 4.67
N THR A 622 -38.12 10.90 5.02
CA THR A 622 -36.94 10.55 4.21
C THR A 622 -36.23 9.27 4.64
N VAL A 623 -36.90 8.37 5.37
CA VAL A 623 -36.32 7.06 5.68
C VAL A 623 -36.20 6.26 4.39
N GLY A 624 -34.97 5.88 4.00
CA GLY A 624 -34.68 5.23 2.72
C GLY A 624 -34.37 6.21 1.58
N VAL A 625 -34.31 7.52 1.83
CA VAL A 625 -33.90 8.54 0.84
C VAL A 625 -32.43 8.87 1.04
N PHE A 626 -31.63 8.63 0.00
CA PHE A 626 -30.17 8.82 0.02
C PHE A 626 -29.76 10.18 0.61
N GLN A 627 -28.73 10.19 1.46
CA GLN A 627 -28.17 11.35 2.18
C GLN A 627 -29.09 12.05 3.19
N LEU A 628 -30.40 11.88 3.09
CA LEU A 628 -31.38 12.68 3.83
C LEU A 628 -32.04 11.95 5.02
N GLU A 629 -31.51 10.79 5.44
CA GLU A 629 -32.17 9.93 6.44
C GLU A 629 -31.94 10.34 7.91
N SER A 630 -30.87 11.09 8.19
CA SER A 630 -30.47 11.37 9.58
C SER A 630 -31.54 12.18 10.33
N ALA A 631 -31.62 12.00 11.65
CA ALA A 631 -32.62 12.72 12.46
C ALA A 631 -32.48 14.25 12.34
N GLY A 632 -31.25 14.76 12.42
CA GLY A 632 -30.99 16.19 12.24
C GLY A 632 -31.37 16.70 10.85
N MET A 633 -31.03 15.96 9.79
CA MET A 633 -31.38 16.35 8.42
C MET A 633 -32.90 16.36 8.20
N ARG A 634 -33.62 15.39 8.76
CA ARG A 634 -35.09 15.36 8.70
C ARG A 634 -35.73 16.58 9.38
N ASP A 635 -35.17 17.03 10.49
CA ASP A 635 -35.65 18.23 11.16
C ASP A 635 -35.35 19.49 10.34
N THR A 636 -34.17 19.56 9.71
CA THR A 636 -33.81 20.63 8.76
C THR A 636 -34.78 20.69 7.57
N LEU A 637 -35.08 19.55 6.94
CA LEU A 637 -36.02 19.50 5.81
C LEU A 637 -37.41 20.03 6.16
N ARG A 638 -37.91 19.74 7.38
CA ARG A 638 -39.20 20.28 7.85
C ARG A 638 -39.18 21.79 8.09
N GLN A 639 -38.02 22.34 8.43
CA GLN A 639 -37.86 23.78 8.67
C GLN A 639 -37.68 24.56 7.37
N VAL A 640 -36.88 24.02 6.45
CA VAL A 640 -36.61 24.63 5.14
C VAL A 640 -37.84 24.53 4.24
N GLY A 641 -38.47 23.34 4.18
CA GLY A 641 -39.57 23.06 3.27
C GLY A 641 -39.13 23.16 1.80
N PRO A 642 -38.17 22.32 1.36
CA PRO A 642 -37.59 22.44 0.02
C PRO A 642 -38.65 22.25 -1.06
N ASP A 643 -38.65 23.12 -2.07
CA ASP A 643 -39.58 23.08 -3.20
C ASP A 643 -38.89 23.00 -4.57
N CYS A 644 -37.55 23.03 -4.58
CA CYS A 644 -36.73 22.88 -5.76
C CYS A 644 -35.45 22.07 -5.49
N ILE A 645 -34.75 21.62 -6.54
CA ILE A 645 -33.53 20.82 -6.40
C ILE A 645 -32.38 21.64 -5.80
N GLN A 646 -32.37 22.95 -6.03
CA GLN A 646 -31.37 23.87 -5.49
C GLN A 646 -31.39 23.88 -3.95
N ASP A 647 -32.56 23.73 -3.32
CA ASP A 647 -32.68 23.64 -1.86
C ASP A 647 -32.11 22.34 -1.28
N ILE A 648 -32.03 21.28 -2.08
CA ILE A 648 -31.43 20.00 -1.66
C ILE A 648 -29.91 20.04 -1.84
N ILE A 649 -29.43 20.81 -2.81
CA ILE A 649 -28.00 21.03 -3.05
C ILE A 649 -27.40 21.94 -1.96
N ALA A 650 -28.15 22.93 -1.49
CA ALA A 650 -27.77 23.87 -0.43
C ALA A 650 -27.78 23.22 0.96
#